data_AF-A0AAE8JNK6-F1
#
_entry.id   AF-A0AAE8JNK6-F1
#
_cell.length_a   1.000
_cell.length_b   1.000
_cell.length_c   1.000
_cell.angle_alpha   90.00
_cell.angle_beta   90.00
_cell.angle_gamma   90.00
#
_symmetry.space_group_name_H-M   'P 1'
#
loop_
_entity.id
_entity.type
_entity.pdbx_description
1 polymer ?
#
loop_
_entity_poly.entity_id
_entity_poly.type
_entity_poly.pdbx_seq_one_letter_code
_entity_poly.pdbx_strand_id
1 'polypeptide(L)'
;MIIMEWFSANELAGMAGMPSTARRTRDTLERLVKSNPELCRKREGTKALEYHFSCLPSYTRAAVMKHSGVVNIGGHSYEIKKVNEDTYCREVLWHRWESATEKQRQAAQKKTEAVMAVAALIDTNVDVVTAFDAVAETHDASVASVRRWYYTARKFAREDWVASLLGQYGHNIETRRKKEADCDPKAWDFFLADYLRPERPALRTVYARLEDAAKANAWVIPSLSSMRRKLEREIPVEQRVLLREGEHAAMRLFPCQERTVADIAAMEWVNGDGYQHNVFVKWFNGEVLRPKTWIWQDIRTRKILAWRTDVSENSDSIRLSLSDMIERYGIPRQLTIDNTMAAANKWTTGGVPNRYRFKVKDDDPKGIIPLLGIELHWTSVMFGRGHGQAKPVERAFSHGGLGEAVDKHPLLAGAHTGPNPMDKPDNYGDRVVDADVFLKALAEGIAFWNRRPNRNTEICRGMMSFDDAFEESYQQATIRKATPEQRRLLLLPAEAVRISESGTFVMEAGGKVQARKNRYFNERLLGLKPNKVVVRFDPQNLHQSVLCYTLDGRFICEATCIEKTGFGDTQAAREHKRNRTQFVKRTKEAAQAARRMSALEAAELMPDTVPPAPPESRVVEILRPAGNTMQRHLVEEEIDEESEEAFGNAVSQLYTDFQKNHI
;
A
#
# COMPACT_ATOMS: atom_id res chain seq x y z
N MET A 1 -21.09 -81.03 5.95
CA MET A 1 -19.69 -80.79 6.40
C MET A 1 -19.63 -81.20 7.86
N ILE A 2 -18.93 -82.30 8.14
CA ILE A 2 -18.95 -83.03 9.40
C ILE A 2 -18.23 -82.17 10.46
N ILE A 3 -18.87 -81.90 11.61
CA ILE A 3 -18.16 -81.30 12.75
C ILE A 3 -16.98 -82.22 13.04
N MET A 4 -15.77 -81.68 13.07
CA MET A 4 -14.60 -82.47 13.45
C MET A 4 -14.84 -82.96 14.88
N GLU A 5 -15.22 -84.22 15.04
CA GLU A 5 -15.70 -84.77 16.31
C GLU A 5 -14.59 -84.90 17.35
N TRP A 6 -13.34 -84.74 16.93
CA TRP A 6 -12.14 -85.03 17.69
C TRP A 6 -11.21 -83.82 17.70
N PHE A 7 -10.79 -83.40 18.89
CA PHE A 7 -9.97 -82.21 19.12
C PHE A 7 -8.69 -82.56 19.88
N SER A 8 -7.58 -81.93 19.53
CA SER A 8 -6.32 -82.09 20.26
C SER A 8 -6.21 -81.12 21.45
N ALA A 9 -5.37 -81.45 22.43
CA ALA A 9 -5.09 -80.57 23.57
C ALA A 9 -4.48 -79.21 23.16
N ASN A 10 -3.84 -79.11 22.00
CA ASN A 10 -3.33 -77.85 21.45
C ASN A 10 -4.46 -76.96 20.94
N GLU A 11 -5.45 -77.54 20.27
CA GLU A 11 -6.61 -76.80 19.71
C GLU A 11 -7.57 -76.32 20.80
N LEU A 12 -7.57 -77.00 21.95
CA LEU A 12 -8.40 -76.64 23.10
C LEU A 12 -7.68 -75.74 24.12
N ALA A 13 -6.37 -75.50 23.97
CA ALA A 13 -5.61 -74.68 24.89
C ALA A 13 -6.06 -73.21 24.83
N GLY A 14 -6.31 -72.60 25.99
CA GLY A 14 -6.78 -71.22 26.11
C GLY A 14 -8.27 -71.00 25.79
N MET A 15 -9.01 -72.04 25.42
CA MET A 15 -10.47 -71.97 25.26
C MET A 15 -11.16 -71.78 26.62
N ALA A 16 -12.38 -71.24 26.61
CA ALA A 16 -13.13 -71.00 27.85
C ALA A 16 -13.25 -72.29 28.68
N GLY A 17 -12.73 -72.24 29.91
CA GLY A 17 -12.69 -73.34 30.86
C GLY A 17 -11.64 -74.42 30.60
N MET A 18 -10.71 -74.18 29.68
CA MET A 18 -9.49 -74.98 29.48
C MET A 18 -8.25 -74.17 29.90
N PRO A 19 -7.20 -74.84 30.42
CA PRO A 19 -5.93 -74.17 30.72
C PRO A 19 -5.29 -73.50 29.49
N SER A 20 -4.50 -72.45 29.72
CA SER A 20 -3.81 -71.70 28.67
C SER A 20 -2.67 -72.45 27.99
N THR A 21 -2.13 -73.50 28.64
CA THR A 21 -1.01 -74.30 28.10
C THR A 21 -1.48 -75.68 27.70
N ALA A 22 -1.10 -76.12 26.50
CA ALA A 22 -1.49 -77.42 25.97
C ALA A 22 -1.14 -78.61 26.88
N ARG A 23 -0.06 -78.51 27.66
CA ARG A 23 0.32 -79.53 28.65
C ARG A 23 -0.75 -79.67 29.74
N ARG A 24 -1.15 -78.56 30.38
CA ARG A 24 -2.18 -78.58 31.44
C ARG A 24 -3.56 -78.92 30.88
N THR A 25 -3.85 -78.50 29.64
CA THR A 25 -5.08 -78.89 28.93
C THR A 25 -5.12 -80.39 28.70
N ARG A 26 -4.01 -81.02 28.31
CA ARG A 26 -3.90 -82.48 28.21
C ARG A 26 -4.17 -83.16 29.54
N ASP A 27 -3.51 -82.74 30.62
CA ASP A 27 -3.71 -83.31 31.96
C ASP A 27 -5.17 -83.22 32.45
N THR A 28 -5.91 -82.21 31.97
CA THR A 28 -7.32 -81.98 32.31
C THR A 28 -8.24 -82.85 31.46
N LEU A 29 -7.94 -83.00 30.17
CA LEU A 29 -8.67 -83.89 29.25
C LEU A 29 -8.46 -85.38 29.59
N GLU A 30 -7.24 -85.77 30.00
CA GLU A 30 -6.95 -87.12 30.49
C GLU A 30 -7.77 -87.47 31.75
N ARG A 31 -7.99 -86.50 32.64
CA ARG A 31 -8.87 -86.68 33.80
C ARG A 31 -10.34 -86.83 33.40
N LEU A 32 -10.81 -86.07 32.40
CA LEU A 32 -12.20 -86.11 31.93
C LEU A 32 -12.54 -87.42 31.20
N VAL A 33 -11.56 -88.04 30.55
CA VAL A 33 -11.75 -89.29 29.79
C VAL A 33 -11.41 -90.55 30.59
N LYS A 34 -10.88 -90.41 31.83
CA LYS A 34 -10.47 -91.53 32.69
C LYS A 34 -11.56 -92.60 32.91
N SER A 35 -12.83 -92.21 32.93
CA SER A 35 -13.97 -93.13 33.10
C SER A 35 -14.48 -93.75 31.79
N ASN A 36 -14.21 -93.14 30.63
CA ASN A 36 -14.70 -93.58 29.32
C ASN A 36 -13.57 -93.56 28.27
N PRO A 37 -12.66 -94.55 28.25
CA PRO A 37 -11.46 -94.55 27.41
C PRO A 37 -11.75 -94.41 25.91
N GLU A 38 -12.94 -94.83 25.46
CA GLU A 38 -13.41 -94.74 24.09
C GLU A 38 -13.53 -93.29 23.56
N LEU A 39 -13.52 -92.29 24.44
CA LEU A 39 -13.57 -90.86 24.08
C LEU A 39 -12.19 -90.23 23.86
N CYS A 40 -11.11 -91.03 23.90
CA CYS A 40 -9.74 -90.62 23.57
C CYS A 40 -9.15 -91.59 22.53
N ARG A 41 -8.50 -91.03 21.51
CA ARG A 41 -7.81 -91.82 20.48
C ARG A 41 -6.45 -91.21 20.15
N LYS A 42 -5.54 -92.04 19.66
CA LYS A 42 -4.28 -91.56 19.10
C LYS A 42 -4.53 -91.01 17.69
N ARG A 43 -4.02 -89.82 17.41
CA ARG A 43 -4.11 -89.20 16.08
C ARG A 43 -3.24 -89.98 15.10
N GLU A 44 -3.79 -90.34 13.95
CA GLU A 44 -3.03 -91.02 12.89
C GLU A 44 -1.78 -90.20 12.49
N GLY A 45 -0.65 -90.87 12.35
CA GLY A 45 0.62 -90.26 11.93
C GLY A 45 1.36 -89.43 13.00
N THR A 46 0.83 -89.27 14.22
CA THR A 46 1.51 -88.49 15.29
C THR A 46 1.47 -89.18 16.66
N LYS A 47 2.28 -88.68 17.60
CA LYS A 47 2.23 -89.09 19.02
C LYS A 47 1.13 -88.34 19.82
N ALA A 48 0.30 -87.53 19.16
CA ALA A 48 -0.73 -86.72 19.81
C ALA A 48 -2.00 -87.53 20.10
N LEU A 49 -2.69 -87.19 21.19
CA LEU A 49 -4.00 -87.71 21.56
C LEU A 49 -5.09 -86.69 21.15
N GLU A 50 -6.20 -87.22 20.64
CA GLU A 50 -7.42 -86.48 20.32
C GLU A 50 -8.56 -86.92 21.25
N TYR A 51 -9.43 -85.97 21.58
CA TYR A 51 -10.53 -86.12 22.53
C TYR A 51 -11.86 -85.79 21.86
N HIS A 52 -12.88 -86.61 22.09
CA HIS A 52 -14.17 -86.44 21.44
C HIS A 52 -14.94 -85.22 21.99
N PHE A 53 -15.68 -84.50 21.14
CA PHE A 53 -16.43 -83.28 21.50
C PHE A 53 -17.35 -83.45 22.73
N SER A 54 -17.94 -84.64 22.90
CA SER A 54 -18.86 -84.93 24.01
C SER A 54 -18.19 -84.97 25.39
N CYS A 55 -16.87 -85.19 25.48
CA CYS A 55 -16.16 -85.21 26.76
C CYS A 55 -15.86 -83.80 27.30
N LEU A 56 -16.06 -82.77 26.48
CA LEU A 56 -15.77 -81.38 26.83
C LEU A 56 -16.88 -80.78 27.72
N PRO A 57 -16.53 -79.94 28.72
CA PRO A 57 -17.52 -79.21 29.51
C PRO A 57 -18.43 -78.33 28.65
N SER A 58 -19.65 -78.03 29.12
CA SER A 58 -20.66 -77.25 28.38
C SER A 58 -20.15 -75.89 27.89
N TYR A 59 -19.39 -75.18 28.73
CA TYR A 59 -18.77 -73.90 28.38
C TYR A 59 -17.70 -74.03 27.29
N THR A 60 -16.88 -75.08 27.33
CA THR A 60 -15.85 -75.34 26.30
C THR A 60 -16.50 -75.77 24.99
N ARG A 61 -17.55 -76.59 25.03
CA ARG A 61 -18.35 -76.97 23.85
C ARG A 61 -18.94 -75.74 23.16
N ALA A 62 -19.49 -74.80 23.92
CA ALA A 62 -20.01 -73.55 23.39
C ALA A 62 -18.91 -72.68 22.75
N ALA A 63 -17.72 -72.62 23.36
CA ALA A 63 -16.57 -71.89 22.82
C ALA A 63 -16.07 -72.50 21.50
N VAL A 64 -15.97 -73.83 21.41
CA VAL A 64 -15.62 -74.56 20.19
C VAL A 64 -16.66 -74.30 19.08
N MET A 65 -17.95 -74.39 19.41
CA MET A 65 -19.04 -74.09 18.46
C MET A 65 -18.96 -72.65 17.95
N LYS A 66 -18.75 -71.67 18.83
CA LYS A 66 -18.60 -70.25 18.46
C LYS A 66 -17.38 -70.01 17.56
N HIS A 67 -16.26 -70.69 17.83
CA HIS A 67 -15.05 -70.58 17.01
C HIS A 67 -15.22 -71.24 15.63
N SER A 68 -15.95 -72.35 15.56
CA SER A 68 -16.26 -73.06 14.31
C SER A 68 -17.29 -72.35 13.42
N GLY A 69 -18.00 -71.35 13.94
CA GLY A 69 -18.97 -70.56 13.18
C GLY A 69 -20.27 -71.30 12.80
N VAL A 70 -20.46 -72.55 13.23
CA VAL A 70 -21.63 -73.37 12.93
C VAL A 70 -22.14 -74.03 14.21
N VAL A 71 -23.44 -73.95 14.47
CA VAL A 71 -24.10 -74.63 15.60
C VAL A 71 -24.96 -75.76 15.06
N ASN A 72 -24.75 -76.99 15.50
CA ASN A 72 -25.63 -78.12 15.18
C ASN A 72 -26.61 -78.36 16.34
N ILE A 73 -27.91 -78.25 16.07
CA ILE A 73 -28.98 -78.59 17.03
C ILE A 73 -29.89 -79.61 16.35
N GLY A 74 -30.04 -80.79 16.94
CA GLY A 74 -30.98 -81.81 16.46
C GLY A 74 -30.79 -82.26 15.00
N GLY A 75 -29.54 -82.34 14.52
CA GLY A 75 -29.23 -82.74 13.14
C GLY A 75 -29.29 -81.62 12.09
N HIS A 76 -29.57 -80.38 12.51
CA HIS A 76 -29.57 -79.20 11.63
C HIS A 76 -28.44 -78.23 11.96
N SER A 77 -27.68 -77.84 10.93
CA SER A 77 -26.55 -76.91 11.03
C SER A 77 -26.99 -75.46 10.79
N TYR A 78 -26.70 -74.58 11.74
CA TYR A 78 -26.96 -73.14 11.68
C TYR A 78 -25.64 -72.36 11.58
N GLU A 79 -25.46 -71.56 10.52
CA GLU A 79 -24.30 -70.68 10.38
C GLU A 79 -24.46 -69.41 11.23
N ILE A 80 -23.45 -69.12 12.06
CA ILE A 80 -23.35 -67.88 12.82
C ILE A 80 -22.79 -66.81 11.88
N LYS A 81 -23.65 -65.96 11.32
CA LYS A 81 -23.21 -64.79 10.53
C LYS A 81 -22.37 -63.86 11.40
N LYS A 82 -21.11 -63.63 11.02
CA LYS A 82 -20.27 -62.56 11.58
C LYS A 82 -20.88 -61.21 11.14
N VAL A 83 -21.16 -60.34 12.10
CA VAL A 83 -21.69 -58.99 11.83
C VAL A 83 -20.55 -58.12 11.30
N ASN A 84 -20.69 -57.59 10.09
CA ASN A 84 -19.73 -56.62 9.52
C ASN A 84 -19.79 -55.29 10.30
N GLU A 85 -18.63 -54.70 10.59
CA GLU A 85 -18.46 -53.58 11.52
C GLU A 85 -18.95 -52.21 11.01
N ASP A 86 -19.23 -52.03 9.72
CA ASP A 86 -19.64 -50.71 9.19
C ASP A 86 -21.10 -50.69 8.75
N THR A 87 -22.01 -50.54 9.72
CA THR A 87 -23.46 -50.45 9.46
C THR A 87 -23.94 -49.02 9.19
N TYR A 88 -23.09 -48.00 9.36
CA TYR A 88 -23.49 -46.59 9.23
C TYR A 88 -22.33 -45.68 8.81
N CYS A 89 -22.68 -44.55 8.17
CA CYS A 89 -21.72 -43.50 7.82
C CYS A 89 -21.48 -42.57 9.01
N ARG A 90 -20.26 -42.64 9.59
CA ARG A 90 -19.83 -41.82 10.73
C ARG A 90 -19.86 -40.31 10.42
N GLU A 91 -19.41 -39.91 9.23
CA GLU A 91 -19.35 -38.49 8.82
C GLU A 91 -20.73 -37.82 8.84
N VAL A 92 -21.76 -38.48 8.28
CA VAL A 92 -23.14 -37.97 8.28
C VAL A 92 -23.69 -37.84 9.70
N LEU A 93 -23.30 -38.75 10.60
CA LEU A 93 -23.71 -38.72 11.99
C LEU A 93 -23.09 -37.54 12.75
N TRP A 94 -21.78 -37.30 12.56
CA TRP A 94 -21.07 -36.21 13.22
C TRP A 94 -21.36 -34.84 12.62
N HIS A 95 -21.63 -34.75 11.31
CA HIS A 95 -22.11 -33.51 10.71
C HIS A 95 -23.45 -33.05 11.34
N ARG A 96 -24.34 -33.99 11.70
CA ARG A 96 -25.58 -33.67 12.43
C ARG A 96 -25.28 -33.11 13.82
N TRP A 97 -24.28 -33.66 14.51
CA TRP A 97 -23.82 -33.15 15.79
C TRP A 97 -23.28 -31.73 15.69
N GLU A 98 -22.45 -31.43 14.68
CA GLU A 98 -21.92 -30.10 14.42
C GLU A 98 -23.01 -29.09 14.07
N SER A 99 -24.02 -29.51 13.31
CA SER A 99 -25.16 -28.66 12.96
C SER A 99 -26.17 -28.44 14.11
N ALA A 100 -26.02 -29.18 15.22
CA ALA A 100 -26.95 -29.12 16.34
C ALA A 100 -26.74 -27.89 17.22
N THR A 101 -27.85 -27.39 17.79
CA THR A 101 -27.82 -26.33 18.80
C THR A 101 -27.23 -26.83 20.13
N GLU A 102 -26.68 -25.91 20.92
CA GLU A 102 -26.10 -26.22 22.23
C GLU A 102 -27.09 -26.95 23.16
N LYS A 103 -28.36 -26.54 23.17
CA LYS A 103 -29.42 -27.21 23.94
C LYS A 103 -29.65 -28.67 23.50
N GLN A 104 -29.55 -28.95 22.20
CA GLN A 104 -29.68 -30.32 21.69
C GLN A 104 -28.44 -31.16 22.02
N ARG A 105 -27.24 -30.57 21.97
CA ARG A 105 -26.00 -31.23 22.36
C ARG A 105 -26.00 -31.60 23.85
N GLN A 106 -26.38 -30.67 24.72
CA GLN A 106 -26.53 -30.93 26.16
C GLN A 106 -27.58 -32.01 26.46
N ALA A 107 -28.72 -31.98 25.76
CA ALA A 107 -29.74 -33.02 25.92
C ALA A 107 -29.25 -34.40 25.45
N ALA A 108 -28.45 -34.46 24.39
CA ALA A 108 -27.85 -35.71 23.91
C ALA A 108 -26.72 -36.20 24.82
N GLN A 109 -25.94 -35.30 25.41
CA GLN A 109 -24.92 -35.62 26.39
C GLN A 109 -25.54 -36.27 27.64
N LYS A 110 -26.59 -35.67 28.22
CA LYS A 110 -27.34 -36.25 29.35
C LYS A 110 -27.88 -37.66 29.04
N LYS A 111 -28.38 -37.88 27.83
CA LYS A 111 -28.83 -39.22 27.40
C LYS A 111 -27.67 -40.20 27.26
N THR A 112 -26.51 -39.73 26.81
CA THR A 112 -25.34 -40.58 26.62
C THR A 112 -24.75 -41.01 27.95
N GLU A 113 -24.68 -40.11 28.93
CA GLU A 113 -24.29 -40.45 30.30
C GLU A 113 -25.17 -41.56 30.88
N ALA A 114 -26.49 -41.46 30.72
CA ALA A 114 -27.42 -42.51 31.13
C ALA A 114 -27.16 -43.84 30.39
N VAL A 115 -26.93 -43.80 29.07
CA VAL A 115 -26.64 -45.01 28.27
C VAL A 115 -25.30 -45.65 28.65
N MET A 116 -24.28 -44.84 28.94
CA MET A 116 -22.98 -45.31 29.41
C MET A 116 -23.08 -45.96 30.79
N ALA A 117 -23.87 -45.39 31.71
CA ALA A 117 -24.13 -45.98 33.01
C ALA A 117 -24.83 -47.35 32.90
N VAL A 118 -25.85 -47.48 32.02
CA VAL A 118 -26.49 -48.78 31.75
C VAL A 118 -25.49 -49.79 31.19
N ALA A 119 -24.67 -49.38 30.22
CA ALA A 119 -23.68 -50.26 29.62
C ALA A 119 -22.65 -50.76 30.65
N ALA A 120 -22.20 -49.89 31.56
CA ALA A 120 -21.28 -50.25 32.62
C ALA A 120 -21.87 -51.26 33.61
N LEU A 121 -23.14 -51.09 34.01
CA LEU A 121 -23.83 -52.03 34.91
C LEU A 121 -24.06 -53.41 34.27
N ILE A 122 -24.35 -53.44 32.96
CA ILE A 122 -24.48 -54.70 32.23
C ILE A 122 -23.10 -55.38 32.10
N ASP A 123 -22.03 -54.62 31.85
CA ASP A 123 -20.66 -55.13 31.75
C ASP A 123 -20.17 -55.73 33.11
N THR A 124 -20.70 -55.28 34.24
CA THR A 124 -20.41 -55.83 35.59
C THR A 124 -21.32 -57.00 36.02
N ASN A 125 -22.09 -57.59 35.08
CA ASN A 125 -23.04 -58.70 35.32
C ASN A 125 -24.22 -58.37 36.25
N VAL A 126 -24.65 -57.10 36.33
CA VAL A 126 -25.94 -56.76 36.97
C VAL A 126 -27.08 -57.17 36.04
N ASP A 127 -28.21 -57.64 36.62
CA ASP A 127 -29.39 -57.96 35.83
C ASP A 127 -29.90 -56.75 35.02
N VAL A 128 -30.35 -57.01 33.80
CA VAL A 128 -30.72 -55.97 32.82
C VAL A 128 -31.88 -55.12 33.33
N VAL A 129 -32.83 -55.70 34.07
CA VAL A 129 -33.99 -54.96 34.60
C VAL A 129 -33.53 -54.02 35.71
N THR A 130 -32.75 -54.54 36.66
CA THR A 130 -32.19 -53.74 37.76
C THR A 130 -31.28 -52.61 37.27
N ALA A 131 -30.51 -52.85 36.20
CA ALA A 131 -29.64 -51.84 35.60
C ALA A 131 -30.42 -50.67 34.99
N PHE A 132 -31.56 -50.93 34.33
CA PHE A 132 -32.40 -49.86 33.79
C PHE A 132 -33.12 -49.08 34.88
N ASP A 133 -33.59 -49.74 35.93
CA ASP A 133 -34.29 -49.10 37.05
C ASP A 133 -33.35 -48.17 37.84
N ALA A 134 -32.13 -48.62 38.15
CA ALA A 134 -31.14 -47.83 38.88
C ALA A 134 -30.70 -46.56 38.12
N VAL A 135 -30.50 -46.67 36.80
CA VAL A 135 -30.12 -45.51 35.96
C VAL A 135 -31.29 -44.55 35.76
N ALA A 136 -32.52 -45.07 35.62
CA ALA A 136 -33.73 -44.25 35.51
C ALA A 136 -33.93 -43.36 36.75
N GLU A 137 -33.73 -43.92 37.95
CA GLU A 137 -33.82 -43.19 39.23
C GLU A 137 -32.71 -42.14 39.36
N THR A 138 -31.48 -42.48 38.97
CA THR A 138 -30.32 -41.56 39.09
C THR A 138 -30.39 -40.38 38.11
N HIS A 139 -30.93 -40.58 36.91
CA HIS A 139 -30.95 -39.58 35.83
C HIS A 139 -32.30 -38.86 35.65
N ASP A 140 -33.26 -39.03 36.58
CA ASP A 140 -34.61 -38.44 36.53
C ASP A 140 -35.30 -38.68 35.16
N ALA A 141 -35.23 -39.92 34.67
CA ALA A 141 -35.75 -40.31 33.37
C ALA A 141 -36.58 -41.59 33.49
N SER A 142 -37.60 -41.76 32.64
CA SER A 142 -38.38 -43.00 32.66
C SER A 142 -37.57 -44.20 32.16
N VAL A 143 -37.76 -45.36 32.80
CA VAL A 143 -37.15 -46.65 32.42
C VAL A 143 -37.33 -46.93 30.92
N ALA A 144 -38.53 -46.65 30.38
CA ALA A 144 -38.84 -46.80 28.96
C ALA A 144 -37.98 -45.88 28.06
N SER A 145 -37.67 -44.66 28.50
CA SER A 145 -36.84 -43.71 27.75
C SER A 145 -35.37 -44.12 27.73
N VAL A 146 -34.81 -44.50 28.89
CA VAL A 146 -33.43 -44.99 29.00
C VAL A 146 -33.26 -46.25 28.15
N ARG A 147 -34.22 -47.18 28.22
CA ARG A 147 -34.26 -48.37 27.37
C ARG A 147 -34.26 -48.00 25.88
N ARG A 148 -35.11 -47.06 25.46
CA ARG A 148 -35.15 -46.58 24.07
C ARG A 148 -33.83 -45.97 23.63
N TRP A 149 -33.19 -45.14 24.46
CA TRP A 149 -31.89 -44.54 24.15
C TRP A 149 -30.81 -45.61 24.01
N TYR A 150 -30.73 -46.55 24.95
CA TYR A 150 -29.76 -47.64 24.93
C TYR A 150 -29.87 -48.49 23.65
N TYR A 151 -31.08 -48.93 23.27
CA TYR A 151 -31.28 -49.71 22.04
C TYR A 151 -31.08 -48.89 20.75
N THR A 152 -31.18 -47.56 20.83
CA THR A 152 -30.85 -46.68 19.70
C THR A 152 -29.35 -46.55 19.54
N ALA A 153 -28.63 -46.28 20.63
CA ALA A 153 -27.18 -46.08 20.66
C ALA A 153 -26.40 -47.38 20.42
N ARG A 154 -26.90 -48.53 20.90
CA ARG A 154 -26.26 -49.86 20.75
C ARG A 154 -25.96 -50.24 19.30
N LYS A 155 -26.67 -49.67 18.32
CA LYS A 155 -26.44 -49.89 16.89
C LYS A 155 -25.18 -49.21 16.36
N PHE A 156 -24.61 -48.29 17.14
CA PHE A 156 -23.45 -47.47 16.81
C PHE A 156 -22.27 -47.82 17.74
N ALA A 157 -21.05 -47.52 17.30
CA ALA A 157 -19.86 -47.65 18.14
C ALA A 157 -19.96 -46.75 19.38
N ARG A 158 -19.33 -47.16 20.49
CA ARG A 158 -19.38 -46.43 21.78
C ARG A 158 -18.96 -44.96 21.64
N GLU A 159 -17.98 -44.70 20.78
CA GLU A 159 -17.46 -43.35 20.49
C GLU A 159 -18.52 -42.44 19.84
N ASP A 160 -19.49 -43.02 19.14
CA ASP A 160 -20.48 -42.30 18.34
C ASP A 160 -21.85 -42.19 19.04
N TRP A 161 -21.97 -42.70 20.26
CA TRP A 161 -23.23 -42.68 21.01
C TRP A 161 -23.79 -41.28 21.21
N VAL A 162 -22.90 -40.32 21.50
CA VAL A 162 -23.25 -38.91 21.69
C VAL A 162 -23.96 -38.34 20.46
N ALA A 163 -23.40 -38.59 19.27
CA ALA A 163 -23.98 -38.11 18.03
C ALA A 163 -25.27 -38.87 17.65
N SER A 164 -25.37 -40.17 17.99
CA SER A 164 -26.56 -41.00 17.73
C SER A 164 -27.80 -40.62 18.54
N LEU A 165 -27.60 -40.08 19.75
CA LEU A 165 -28.69 -39.72 20.68
C LEU A 165 -29.20 -38.29 20.50
N LEU A 166 -28.71 -37.59 19.48
CA LEU A 166 -29.19 -36.30 19.07
C LEU A 166 -30.68 -36.37 18.67
N GLY A 167 -31.49 -35.47 19.21
CA GLY A 167 -32.92 -35.41 18.90
C GLY A 167 -33.15 -35.06 17.43
N GLN A 168 -33.92 -35.87 16.71
CA GLN A 168 -34.25 -35.66 15.28
C GLN A 168 -35.25 -34.52 15.01
N TYR A 169 -35.57 -33.70 16.02
CA TYR A 169 -36.56 -32.62 15.88
C TYR A 169 -36.03 -31.51 14.96
N GLY A 170 -36.71 -31.28 13.83
CA GLY A 170 -36.53 -30.10 12.98
C GLY A 170 -35.64 -30.26 11.74
N HIS A 171 -35.08 -31.45 11.48
CA HIS A 171 -34.11 -31.65 10.40
C HIS A 171 -34.63 -32.37 9.15
N ASN A 172 -35.87 -32.88 9.13
CA ASN A 172 -36.42 -33.38 7.88
C ASN A 172 -36.69 -32.19 6.95
N ILE A 173 -35.91 -32.08 5.87
CA ILE A 173 -36.10 -31.09 4.80
C ILE A 173 -37.54 -31.10 4.31
N GLU A 174 -38.18 -32.29 4.26
CA GLU A 174 -39.59 -32.46 3.93
C GLU A 174 -40.56 -31.84 4.95
N THR A 175 -40.32 -31.95 6.27
CA THR A 175 -41.16 -31.27 7.27
C THR A 175 -40.90 -29.77 7.32
N ARG A 176 -39.75 -29.30 6.85
CA ARG A 176 -39.46 -27.87 6.68
C ARG A 176 -40.14 -27.30 5.44
N ARG A 177 -40.10 -28.01 4.30
CA ARG A 177 -40.85 -27.70 3.07
C ARG A 177 -42.37 -27.69 3.30
N LYS A 178 -42.91 -28.63 4.07
CA LYS A 178 -44.34 -28.65 4.46
C LYS A 178 -44.79 -27.47 5.34
N LYS A 179 -43.85 -26.68 5.90
CA LYS A 179 -44.13 -25.47 6.67
C LYS A 179 -43.91 -24.18 5.88
N GLU A 180 -43.52 -24.29 4.61
CA GLU A 180 -43.40 -23.13 3.73
C GLU A 180 -44.78 -22.67 3.32
N ALA A 181 -45.00 -21.36 3.38
CA ALA A 181 -46.23 -20.78 2.87
C ALA A 181 -46.15 -20.73 1.34
N ASP A 182 -47.22 -21.17 0.68
CA ASP A 182 -47.31 -21.15 -0.77
C ASP A 182 -47.16 -19.71 -1.29
N CYS A 183 -46.40 -19.58 -2.37
CA CYS A 183 -46.11 -18.31 -3.00
C CYS A 183 -46.08 -18.54 -4.51
N ASP A 184 -46.97 -17.88 -5.23
CA ASP A 184 -47.00 -17.97 -6.68
C ASP A 184 -45.65 -17.50 -7.28
N PRO A 185 -45.07 -18.23 -8.26
CA PRO A 185 -43.81 -17.84 -8.89
C PRO A 185 -43.87 -16.44 -9.51
N LYS A 186 -44.99 -16.08 -10.16
CA LYS A 186 -45.18 -14.76 -10.76
C LYS A 186 -45.20 -13.63 -9.73
N ALA A 187 -45.77 -13.88 -8.55
CA ALA A 187 -45.77 -12.92 -7.45
C ALA A 187 -44.36 -12.74 -6.86
N TRP A 188 -43.59 -13.83 -6.80
CA TRP A 188 -42.17 -13.78 -6.42
C TRP A 188 -41.34 -12.96 -7.40
N ASP A 189 -41.50 -13.20 -8.70
CA ASP A 189 -40.78 -12.46 -9.75
C ASP A 189 -41.13 -10.96 -9.73
N PHE A 190 -42.41 -10.61 -9.53
CA PHE A 190 -42.85 -9.22 -9.36
C PHE A 190 -42.18 -8.56 -8.14
N PHE A 191 -42.13 -9.26 -7.01
CA PHE A 191 -41.49 -8.76 -5.80
C PHE A 191 -39.98 -8.54 -6.00
N LEU A 192 -39.29 -9.48 -6.66
CA LEU A 192 -37.86 -9.33 -6.96
C LEU A 192 -37.60 -8.16 -7.91
N ALA A 193 -38.43 -8.03 -8.96
CA ALA A 193 -38.33 -6.94 -9.92
C ALA A 193 -38.52 -5.57 -9.27
N ASP A 194 -39.38 -5.42 -8.26
CA ASP A 194 -39.55 -4.14 -7.55
C ASP A 194 -38.49 -3.92 -6.46
N TYR A 195 -38.10 -4.96 -5.71
CA TYR A 195 -37.18 -4.82 -4.57
C TYR A 195 -35.71 -4.64 -4.96
N LEU A 196 -35.25 -5.33 -6.02
CA LEU A 196 -33.84 -5.36 -6.43
C LEU A 196 -33.42 -4.15 -7.26
N ARG A 197 -34.31 -3.17 -7.46
CA ARG A 197 -33.99 -1.99 -8.26
C ARG A 197 -33.02 -1.03 -7.55
N PRO A 198 -32.22 -0.26 -8.31
CA PRO A 198 -31.27 0.70 -7.76
C PRO A 198 -31.89 1.81 -6.88
N GLU A 199 -33.19 2.09 -7.02
CA GLU A 199 -33.91 3.10 -6.23
C GLU A 199 -34.13 2.69 -4.76
N ARG A 200 -33.87 1.42 -4.41
CA ARG A 200 -33.93 0.88 -3.04
C ARG A 200 -35.25 1.14 -2.30
N PRO A 201 -36.42 0.77 -2.86
CA PRO A 201 -37.68 0.90 -2.13
C PRO A 201 -37.65 0.08 -0.83
N ALA A 202 -38.37 0.57 0.19
CA ALA A 202 -38.50 -0.13 1.46
C ALA A 202 -39.28 -1.44 1.30
N LEU A 203 -38.86 -2.49 2.03
CA LEU A 203 -39.48 -3.82 1.94
C LEU A 203 -40.99 -3.80 2.17
N ARG A 204 -41.46 -2.99 3.13
CA ARG A 204 -42.89 -2.83 3.44
C ARG A 204 -43.67 -2.22 2.27
N THR A 205 -43.08 -1.23 1.59
CA THR A 205 -43.72 -0.57 0.45
C THR A 205 -43.81 -1.49 -0.76
N VAL A 206 -42.76 -2.27 -1.04
CA VAL A 206 -42.76 -3.29 -2.10
C VAL A 206 -43.82 -4.35 -1.83
N TYR A 207 -43.91 -4.81 -0.57
CA TYR A 207 -44.90 -5.81 -0.18
C TYR A 207 -46.35 -5.27 -0.29
N ALA A 208 -46.61 -4.02 0.07
CA ALA A 208 -47.93 -3.42 -0.13
C ALA A 208 -48.33 -3.36 -1.63
N ARG A 209 -47.39 -3.00 -2.52
CA ARG A 209 -47.63 -3.06 -3.97
C ARG A 209 -47.86 -4.49 -4.48
N LEU A 210 -47.15 -5.46 -3.89
CA LEU A 210 -47.37 -6.87 -4.18
C LEU A 210 -48.77 -7.33 -3.72
N GLU A 211 -49.28 -6.87 -2.58
CA GLU A 211 -50.66 -7.18 -2.14
C GLU A 211 -51.71 -6.67 -3.12
N ASP A 212 -51.54 -5.46 -3.65
CA ASP A 212 -52.44 -4.90 -4.66
C ASP A 212 -52.34 -5.66 -6.00
N ALA A 213 -51.12 -5.99 -6.44
CA ALA A 213 -50.89 -6.79 -7.64
C ALA A 213 -51.42 -8.23 -7.49
N ALA A 214 -51.32 -8.81 -6.29
CA ALA A 214 -51.84 -10.12 -5.97
C ALA A 214 -53.37 -10.14 -5.97
N LYS A 215 -54.05 -9.10 -5.47
CA LYS A 215 -55.51 -8.96 -5.58
C LYS A 215 -55.96 -8.88 -7.03
N ALA A 216 -55.25 -8.12 -7.87
CA ALA A 216 -55.61 -7.94 -9.28
C ALA A 216 -55.40 -9.22 -10.11
N ASN A 217 -54.34 -9.99 -9.84
CA ASN A 217 -53.97 -11.18 -10.60
C ASN A 217 -54.33 -12.50 -9.90
N ALA A 218 -55.05 -12.44 -8.77
CA ALA A 218 -55.41 -13.56 -7.91
C ALA A 218 -54.21 -14.44 -7.48
N TRP A 219 -53.08 -13.82 -7.12
CA TRP A 219 -51.89 -14.53 -6.64
C TRP A 219 -51.97 -14.88 -5.15
N VAL A 220 -51.47 -16.05 -4.79
CA VAL A 220 -51.24 -16.47 -3.41
C VAL A 220 -49.89 -15.94 -2.96
N ILE A 221 -49.90 -15.09 -1.94
CA ILE A 221 -48.70 -14.51 -1.35
C ILE A 221 -48.57 -14.85 0.14
N PRO A 222 -47.36 -15.16 0.63
CA PRO A 222 -47.11 -15.43 2.03
C PRO A 222 -46.97 -14.12 2.81
N SER A 223 -46.99 -14.19 4.16
CA SER A 223 -46.78 -13.00 4.99
C SER A 223 -45.43 -12.32 4.73
N LEU A 224 -45.34 -11.01 5.00
CA LEU A 224 -44.11 -10.22 4.84
C LEU A 224 -42.87 -10.87 5.50
N SER A 225 -43.04 -11.43 6.69
CA SER A 225 -41.95 -12.12 7.42
C SER A 225 -41.50 -13.41 6.72
N SER A 226 -42.41 -14.12 6.05
CA SER A 226 -42.08 -15.30 5.25
C SER A 226 -41.43 -14.89 3.92
N MET A 227 -41.90 -13.81 3.29
CA MET A 227 -41.29 -13.25 2.08
C MET A 227 -39.85 -12.79 2.30
N ARG A 228 -39.58 -12.11 3.43
CA ARG A 228 -38.23 -11.72 3.85
C ARG A 228 -37.31 -12.92 4.02
N ARG A 229 -37.78 -13.97 4.70
CA ARG A 229 -37.00 -15.20 4.90
C ARG A 229 -36.74 -15.93 3.58
N LYS A 230 -37.70 -15.92 2.65
CA LYS A 230 -37.53 -16.46 1.29
C LYS A 230 -36.45 -15.68 0.53
N LEU A 231 -36.48 -14.34 0.59
CA LEU A 231 -35.46 -13.46 0.01
C LEU A 231 -34.05 -13.73 0.56
N GLU A 232 -33.90 -13.80 1.87
CA GLU A 232 -32.61 -14.05 2.52
C GLU A 232 -32.02 -15.43 2.19
N ARG A 233 -32.88 -16.40 1.83
CA ARG A 233 -32.47 -17.76 1.49
C ARG A 233 -32.15 -17.94 0.00
N GLU A 234 -32.95 -17.34 -0.88
CA GLU A 234 -32.81 -17.52 -2.34
C GLU A 234 -31.82 -16.53 -2.96
N ILE A 235 -31.72 -15.32 -2.40
CA ILE A 235 -30.83 -14.29 -2.94
C ILE A 235 -29.77 -13.93 -1.89
N PRO A 236 -28.51 -14.37 -2.11
CA PRO A 236 -27.38 -14.02 -1.28
C PRO A 236 -27.20 -12.51 -1.12
N VAL A 237 -26.56 -12.10 -0.01
CA VAL A 237 -26.38 -10.69 0.34
C VAL A 237 -25.57 -9.96 -0.73
N GLU A 238 -24.57 -10.60 -1.31
CA GLU A 238 -23.73 -10.06 -2.37
C GLU A 238 -24.51 -9.66 -3.62
N GLN A 239 -25.47 -10.48 -4.06
CA GLN A 239 -26.33 -10.18 -5.21
C GLN A 239 -27.29 -9.03 -4.89
N ARG A 240 -27.84 -9.02 -3.67
CA ARG A 240 -28.71 -7.93 -3.20
C ARG A 240 -27.97 -6.60 -3.16
N VAL A 241 -26.74 -6.59 -2.69
CA VAL A 241 -25.90 -5.38 -2.64
C VAL A 241 -25.48 -4.97 -4.05
N LEU A 242 -25.11 -5.90 -4.92
CA LEU A 242 -24.76 -5.61 -6.31
C LEU A 242 -25.91 -4.91 -7.06
N LEU A 243 -27.13 -5.47 -7.00
CA LEU A 243 -28.27 -4.95 -7.75
C LEU A 243 -28.81 -3.64 -7.17
N ARG A 244 -28.78 -3.48 -5.83
CA ARG A 244 -29.34 -2.30 -5.15
C ARG A 244 -28.32 -1.18 -4.95
N GLU A 245 -27.05 -1.50 -4.78
CA GLU A 245 -25.99 -0.55 -4.44
C GLU A 245 -24.88 -0.43 -5.48
N GLY A 246 -24.80 -1.37 -6.44
CA GLY A 246 -23.79 -1.39 -7.49
C GLY A 246 -22.56 -2.23 -7.13
N GLU A 247 -21.69 -2.41 -8.13
CA GLU A 247 -20.48 -3.24 -8.05
C GLU A 247 -19.54 -2.81 -6.92
N HIS A 248 -19.39 -1.52 -6.67
CA HIS A 248 -18.52 -0.99 -5.62
C HIS A 248 -18.90 -1.47 -4.23
N ALA A 249 -20.20 -1.48 -3.95
CA ALA A 249 -20.69 -1.91 -2.65
C ALA A 249 -20.51 -3.42 -2.46
N ALA A 250 -20.65 -4.19 -3.54
CA ALA A 250 -20.39 -5.62 -3.53
C ALA A 250 -18.90 -5.92 -3.29
N MET A 251 -17.99 -5.15 -3.90
CA MET A 251 -16.55 -5.28 -3.62
C MET A 251 -16.19 -5.04 -2.15
N ARG A 252 -16.94 -4.20 -1.42
CA ARG A 252 -16.73 -4.00 0.03
C ARG A 252 -17.06 -5.22 0.88
N LEU A 253 -17.87 -6.15 0.38
CA LEU A 253 -18.19 -7.40 1.06
C LEU A 253 -17.04 -8.41 0.98
N PHE A 254 -16.17 -8.27 -0.04
CA PHE A 254 -15.02 -9.14 -0.17
C PHE A 254 -13.96 -8.75 0.88
N PRO A 255 -13.41 -9.72 1.64
CA PRO A 255 -12.41 -9.42 2.67
C PRO A 255 -11.20 -8.71 2.05
N CYS A 256 -10.74 -7.66 2.72
CA CYS A 256 -9.58 -6.93 2.25
C CYS A 256 -8.31 -7.77 2.37
N GLN A 257 -7.40 -7.60 1.43
CA GLN A 257 -6.08 -8.21 1.52
C GLN A 257 -5.26 -7.48 2.60
N GLU A 258 -4.90 -8.19 3.66
CA GLU A 258 -3.97 -7.69 4.68
C GLU A 258 -2.52 -7.84 4.17
N ARG A 259 -1.75 -6.75 4.21
CA ARG A 259 -0.33 -6.75 3.85
C ARG A 259 0.50 -6.35 5.06
N THR A 260 1.39 -7.24 5.48
CA THR A 260 2.33 -7.04 6.56
C THR A 260 3.42 -6.06 6.16
N VAL A 261 3.84 -5.21 7.09
CA VAL A 261 4.86 -4.16 6.85
C VAL A 261 6.20 -4.45 7.56
N ALA A 262 6.27 -5.56 8.30
CA ALA A 262 7.42 -5.99 9.09
C ALA A 262 8.76 -6.05 8.33
N ASP A 263 8.76 -6.44 7.05
CA ASP A 263 10.00 -6.66 6.29
C ASP A 263 10.53 -5.39 5.58
N ILE A 264 9.73 -4.32 5.53
CA ILE A 264 10.07 -3.09 4.82
C ILE A 264 10.85 -2.17 5.76
N ALA A 265 12.06 -1.73 5.43
CA ALA A 265 12.78 -0.77 6.27
C ALA A 265 12.20 0.66 6.17
N ALA A 266 12.43 1.51 7.19
CA ALA A 266 12.10 2.93 7.09
C ALA A 266 12.81 3.58 5.89
N MET A 267 12.12 4.46 5.17
CA MET A 267 12.58 5.09 3.92
C MET A 267 12.76 4.14 2.73
N GLU A 268 12.49 2.84 2.88
CA GLU A 268 12.52 1.91 1.75
C GLU A 268 11.35 2.18 0.81
N TRP A 269 10.14 2.33 1.36
CA TRP A 269 8.94 2.56 0.59
C TRP A 269 8.10 3.72 1.17
N VAL A 270 7.92 4.77 0.36
CA VAL A 270 7.14 5.96 0.75
C VAL A 270 5.93 6.12 -0.16
N ASN A 271 4.79 6.53 0.42
CA ASN A 271 3.57 6.86 -0.29
C ASN A 271 3.39 8.38 -0.39
N GLY A 272 3.01 8.87 -1.58
CA GLY A 272 2.69 10.26 -1.84
C GLY A 272 1.20 10.44 -2.13
N ASP A 273 0.58 11.42 -1.47
CA ASP A 273 -0.85 11.66 -1.63
C ASP A 273 -1.22 13.13 -1.34
N GLY A 274 -2.34 13.57 -1.92
CA GLY A 274 -2.82 14.95 -1.88
C GLY A 274 -4.06 15.11 -0.99
N TYR A 275 -4.12 16.19 -0.23
CA TYR A 275 -5.25 16.51 0.63
C TYR A 275 -5.75 17.93 0.40
N GLN A 276 -7.06 18.06 0.21
CA GLN A 276 -7.73 19.35 0.15
C GLN A 276 -8.27 19.72 1.53
N HIS A 277 -7.78 20.82 2.08
CA HIS A 277 -8.22 21.28 3.40
C HIS A 277 -9.66 21.80 3.37
N ASN A 278 -10.40 21.57 4.45
CA ASN A 278 -11.74 22.11 4.68
C ASN A 278 -11.69 23.45 5.44
N VAL A 279 -10.77 24.34 5.06
CA VAL A 279 -10.56 25.64 5.70
C VAL A 279 -10.39 26.72 4.64
N PHE A 280 -11.05 27.86 4.79
CA PHE A 280 -10.81 29.03 3.95
C PHE A 280 -9.59 29.82 4.41
N VAL A 281 -8.64 29.99 3.50
CA VAL A 281 -7.38 30.67 3.76
C VAL A 281 -7.20 31.78 2.73
N LYS A 282 -6.84 32.96 3.19
CA LYS A 282 -6.36 34.06 2.36
C LYS A 282 -4.90 33.80 2.02
N TRP A 283 -4.63 33.47 0.77
CA TRP A 283 -3.29 33.12 0.31
C TRP A 283 -2.42 34.37 0.09
N PHE A 284 -1.12 34.18 -0.18
CA PHE A 284 -0.18 35.30 -0.36
C PHE A 284 -0.56 36.24 -1.52
N ASN A 285 -1.28 35.73 -2.52
CA ASN A 285 -1.80 36.54 -3.64
C ASN A 285 -3.06 37.36 -3.27
N GLY A 286 -3.61 37.19 -2.07
CA GLY A 286 -4.83 37.83 -1.60
C GLY A 286 -6.13 37.09 -1.91
N GLU A 287 -6.08 35.99 -2.68
CA GLU A 287 -7.25 35.17 -2.99
C GLU A 287 -7.64 34.31 -1.78
N VAL A 288 -8.95 34.17 -1.54
CA VAL A 288 -9.49 33.30 -0.50
C VAL A 288 -9.89 31.97 -1.12
N LEU A 289 -9.23 30.90 -0.71
CA LEU A 289 -9.42 29.57 -1.28
C LEU A 289 -9.21 28.48 -0.23
N ARG A 290 -9.45 27.24 -0.65
CA ARG A 290 -9.17 26.04 0.13
C ARG A 290 -7.83 25.45 -0.31
N PRO A 291 -6.76 25.55 0.49
CA PRO A 291 -5.44 25.12 0.07
C PRO A 291 -5.37 23.61 -0.07
N LYS A 292 -4.45 23.14 -0.90
CA LYS A 292 -4.17 21.73 -1.12
C LYS A 292 -2.75 21.41 -0.69
N THR A 293 -2.59 20.36 0.09
CA THR A 293 -1.29 19.93 0.62
C THR A 293 -0.95 18.56 0.08
N TRP A 294 0.24 18.44 -0.52
CA TRP A 294 0.83 17.16 -0.87
C TRP A 294 1.70 16.65 0.26
N ILE A 295 1.58 15.37 0.60
CA ILE A 295 2.27 14.76 1.73
C ILE A 295 2.99 13.48 1.31
N TRP A 296 4.19 13.29 1.85
CA TRP A 296 4.96 12.05 1.78
C TRP A 296 4.91 11.33 3.12
N GLN A 297 4.41 10.09 3.12
CA GLN A 297 4.30 9.25 4.31
C GLN A 297 5.11 7.96 4.14
N ASP A 298 5.88 7.59 5.16
CA ASP A 298 6.57 6.30 5.22
C ASP A 298 5.57 5.15 5.39
N ILE A 299 5.68 4.10 4.57
CA ILE A 299 4.71 2.98 4.61
C ILE A 299 4.91 2.11 5.85
N ARG A 300 6.16 1.88 6.29
CA ARG A 300 6.43 1.06 7.49
C ARG A 300 5.78 1.67 8.73
N THR A 301 6.08 2.94 8.98
CA THR A 301 5.79 3.59 10.26
C THR A 301 4.59 4.51 10.25
N ARG A 302 4.08 4.89 9.06
CA ARG A 302 3.01 5.89 8.88
C ARG A 302 3.39 7.31 9.28
N LYS A 303 4.67 7.58 9.56
CA LYS A 303 5.17 8.93 9.83
C LYS A 303 5.06 9.79 8.57
N ILE A 304 4.57 11.02 8.75
CA ILE A 304 4.62 12.05 7.71
C ILE A 304 6.02 12.64 7.68
N LEU A 305 6.70 12.53 6.55
CA LEU A 305 8.10 12.92 6.39
C LEU A 305 8.23 14.36 5.89
N ALA A 306 7.47 14.71 4.86
CA ALA A 306 7.53 16.00 4.20
C ALA A 306 6.17 16.37 3.59
N TRP A 307 5.95 17.67 3.44
CA TRP A 307 4.73 18.21 2.84
C TRP A 307 4.99 19.58 2.22
N ARG A 308 4.19 19.93 1.21
CA ARG A 308 4.11 21.30 0.67
C ARG A 308 2.65 21.62 0.38
N THR A 309 2.29 22.88 0.62
CA THR A 309 0.93 23.40 0.42
C THR A 309 0.95 24.46 -0.66
N ASP A 310 -0.03 24.41 -1.54
CA ASP A 310 -0.24 25.42 -2.57
C ASP A 310 -1.75 25.64 -2.83
N VAL A 311 -2.06 26.61 -3.69
CA VAL A 311 -3.42 26.98 -4.08
C VAL A 311 -4.16 25.87 -4.82
N SER A 312 -3.44 24.97 -5.49
CA SER A 312 -4.00 23.88 -6.30
C SER A 312 -3.05 22.68 -6.33
N GLU A 313 -3.56 21.53 -6.80
CA GLU A 313 -2.75 20.34 -7.02
C GLU A 313 -1.88 20.55 -8.26
N ASN A 314 -0.58 20.73 -8.05
CA ASN A 314 0.40 20.90 -9.11
C ASN A 314 1.59 19.95 -8.94
N SER A 315 2.33 19.74 -10.04
CA SER A 315 3.55 18.93 -10.01
C SER A 315 4.65 19.54 -9.14
N ASP A 316 4.61 20.85 -8.93
CA ASP A 316 5.63 21.59 -8.19
C ASP A 316 5.58 21.27 -6.70
N SER A 317 4.38 21.17 -6.11
CA SER A 317 4.17 20.74 -4.72
C SER A 317 4.71 19.33 -4.50
N ILE A 318 4.47 18.41 -5.45
CA ILE A 318 4.97 17.02 -5.40
C ILE A 318 6.49 17.01 -5.44
N ARG A 319 7.08 17.78 -6.37
CA ARG A 319 8.53 17.83 -6.60
C ARG A 319 9.29 18.48 -5.46
N LEU A 320 8.80 19.62 -4.94
CA LEU A 320 9.43 20.35 -3.85
C LEU A 320 9.30 19.60 -2.53
N SER A 321 8.13 19.02 -2.23
CA SER A 321 7.98 18.17 -1.03
C SER A 321 8.86 16.92 -1.09
N LEU A 322 9.08 16.36 -2.28
CA LEU A 322 10.04 15.27 -2.48
C LEU A 322 11.48 15.75 -2.23
N SER A 323 11.82 16.97 -2.66
CA SER A 323 13.10 17.62 -2.35
C SER A 323 13.32 17.75 -0.84
N ASP A 324 12.33 18.27 -0.11
CA ASP A 324 12.41 18.43 1.35
C ASP A 324 12.57 17.09 2.08
N MET A 325 11.97 16.03 1.56
CA MET A 325 12.10 14.68 2.11
C MET A 325 13.51 14.13 1.87
N ILE A 326 14.02 14.25 0.65
CA ILE A 326 15.34 13.75 0.26
C ILE A 326 16.45 14.51 0.97
N GLU A 327 16.28 15.82 1.19
CA GLU A 327 17.22 16.63 1.93
C GLU A 327 17.34 16.21 3.39
N ARG A 328 16.20 15.98 4.06
CA ARG A 328 16.15 15.59 5.48
C ARG A 328 16.56 14.13 5.71
N TYR A 329 15.97 13.21 4.97
CA TYR A 329 16.07 11.77 5.26
C TYR A 329 16.91 11.00 4.25
N GLY A 330 16.98 11.45 2.99
CA GLY A 330 17.73 10.78 1.91
C GLY A 330 16.84 10.21 0.82
N ILE A 331 17.45 9.50 -0.13
CA ILE A 331 16.77 8.95 -1.32
C ILE A 331 16.09 7.62 -0.96
N PRO A 332 14.76 7.50 -1.11
CA PRO A 332 14.06 6.23 -0.90
C PRO A 332 14.37 5.21 -2.01
N ARG A 333 14.03 3.93 -1.80
CA ARG A 333 14.13 2.91 -2.87
C ARG A 333 12.89 2.89 -3.75
N GLN A 334 11.72 2.90 -3.13
CA GLN A 334 10.42 2.77 -3.79
C GLN A 334 9.50 3.93 -3.42
N LEU A 335 8.74 4.40 -4.42
CA LEU A 335 7.69 5.39 -4.25
C LEU A 335 6.38 4.85 -4.79
N THR A 336 5.30 5.06 -4.04
CA THR A 336 3.93 4.88 -4.53
C THR A 336 3.26 6.22 -4.64
N ILE A 337 2.65 6.50 -5.80
CA ILE A 337 1.90 7.74 -6.02
C ILE A 337 0.54 7.41 -6.67
N ASP A 338 -0.47 8.22 -6.39
CA ASP A 338 -1.72 8.14 -7.15
C ASP A 338 -1.55 8.54 -8.61
N ASN A 339 -2.28 7.88 -9.51
CA ASN A 339 -2.26 8.19 -10.94
C ASN A 339 -3.13 9.42 -11.27
N THR A 340 -2.96 10.50 -10.51
CA THR A 340 -3.60 11.79 -10.77
C THR A 340 -2.84 12.52 -11.86
N MET A 341 -3.54 13.37 -12.62
CA MET A 341 -2.95 14.11 -13.75
C MET A 341 -1.77 15.01 -13.33
N ALA A 342 -1.80 15.54 -12.09
CA ALA A 342 -0.72 16.35 -11.51
C ALA A 342 0.53 15.51 -11.17
N ALA A 343 0.35 14.28 -10.68
CA ALA A 343 1.44 13.34 -10.39
C ALA A 343 2.02 12.70 -11.66
N ALA A 344 1.19 12.50 -12.68
CA ALA A 344 1.56 11.93 -13.96
C ALA A 344 2.23 12.94 -14.92
N ASN A 345 2.90 14.00 -14.45
CA ASN A 345 3.61 14.94 -15.32
C ASN A 345 4.92 14.35 -15.90
N LYS A 346 5.25 14.66 -17.17
CA LYS A 346 6.40 14.10 -17.92
C LYS A 346 7.74 14.38 -17.23
N TRP A 347 7.90 15.59 -16.68
CA TRP A 347 9.15 16.01 -16.06
C TRP A 347 9.48 15.24 -14.77
N THR A 348 8.45 14.85 -14.01
CA THR A 348 8.61 14.17 -12.72
C THR A 348 8.66 12.65 -12.88
N THR A 349 7.80 12.08 -13.74
CA THR A 349 7.57 10.63 -13.87
C THR A 349 7.73 10.08 -15.30
N GLY A 350 8.39 10.83 -16.19
CA GLY A 350 8.71 10.39 -17.56
C GLY A 350 9.45 9.05 -17.60
N GLY A 351 9.16 8.21 -18.60
CA GLY A 351 9.78 6.89 -18.75
C GLY A 351 9.31 5.77 -17.81
N VAL A 352 8.34 6.02 -16.89
CA VAL A 352 7.75 4.97 -16.05
C VAL A 352 6.57 4.28 -16.77
N PRO A 353 6.52 2.93 -16.84
CA PRO A 353 5.41 2.20 -17.47
C PRO A 353 4.07 2.46 -16.76
N ASN A 354 2.97 2.32 -17.51
CA ASN A 354 1.57 2.54 -17.04
C ASN A 354 1.21 3.96 -16.55
N ARG A 355 2.03 4.96 -16.90
CA ARG A 355 1.69 6.38 -16.76
C ARG A 355 0.54 6.75 -17.71
N TYR A 356 -0.58 7.20 -17.14
CA TYR A 356 -1.80 7.72 -17.79
C TYR A 356 -1.99 7.42 -19.31
N ARG A 357 -2.78 6.37 -19.64
CA ARG A 357 -3.46 6.06 -20.93
C ARG A 357 -2.66 6.07 -22.25
N PHE A 358 -1.41 6.56 -22.29
CA PHE A 358 -0.57 6.61 -23.48
C PHE A 358 0.57 5.59 -23.38
N LYS A 359 0.84 4.87 -24.47
CA LYS A 359 2.01 3.98 -24.55
C LYS A 359 3.28 4.82 -24.35
N VAL A 360 4.10 4.42 -23.39
CA VAL A 360 5.47 4.94 -23.25
C VAL A 360 6.19 4.64 -24.58
N LYS A 361 6.72 5.68 -25.23
CA LYS A 361 7.61 5.51 -26.38
C LYS A 361 9.04 5.37 -25.83
N ASP A 362 9.86 4.52 -26.44
CA ASP A 362 11.24 4.27 -26.00
C ASP A 362 12.14 5.54 -26.03
N ASP A 363 11.70 6.60 -26.72
CA ASP A 363 12.37 7.90 -26.84
C ASP A 363 11.96 8.95 -25.78
N ASP A 364 11.05 8.65 -24.83
CA ASP A 364 10.63 9.64 -23.82
C ASP A 364 11.73 9.80 -22.74
N PRO A 365 12.24 11.03 -22.49
CA PRO A 365 13.28 11.24 -21.48
C PRO A 365 12.81 10.78 -20.10
N LYS A 366 13.70 10.09 -19.38
CA LYS A 366 13.45 9.63 -18.01
C LYS A 366 13.18 10.84 -17.10
N GLY A 367 12.10 10.76 -16.33
CA GLY A 367 11.74 11.76 -15.32
C GLY A 367 12.74 11.78 -14.17
N ILE A 368 12.68 12.82 -13.34
CA ILE A 368 13.62 13.03 -12.24
C ILE A 368 13.60 11.87 -11.23
N ILE A 369 12.42 11.27 -10.97
CA ILE A 369 12.28 10.16 -10.00
C ILE A 369 13.05 8.91 -10.46
N PRO A 370 12.84 8.39 -11.68
CA PRO A 370 13.68 7.31 -12.23
C PRO A 370 15.17 7.65 -12.31
N LEU A 371 15.54 8.90 -12.62
CA LEU A 371 16.94 9.33 -12.69
C LEU A 371 17.65 9.27 -11.33
N LEU A 372 16.92 9.45 -10.23
CA LEU A 372 17.44 9.29 -8.86
C LEU A 372 17.54 7.82 -8.43
N GLY A 373 17.19 6.86 -9.30
CA GLY A 373 17.23 5.44 -9.00
C GLY A 373 16.15 5.02 -8.01
N ILE A 374 14.97 5.64 -8.13
CA ILE A 374 13.77 5.35 -7.34
C ILE A 374 12.79 4.58 -8.22
N GLU A 375 12.33 3.43 -7.73
CA GLU A 375 11.29 2.63 -8.38
C GLU A 375 9.91 3.23 -8.09
N LEU A 376 9.18 3.60 -9.14
CA LEU A 376 7.85 4.21 -9.01
C LEU A 376 6.74 3.20 -9.27
N HIS A 377 5.82 3.08 -8.32
CA HIS A 377 4.60 2.29 -8.42
C HIS A 377 3.38 3.22 -8.51
N TRP A 378 2.54 2.97 -9.52
CA TRP A 378 1.23 3.62 -9.64
C TRP A 378 0.17 2.80 -8.91
N THR A 379 -0.65 3.45 -8.09
CA THR A 379 -1.87 2.79 -7.60
C THR A 379 -2.96 2.80 -8.66
N SER A 380 -3.67 1.68 -8.82
CA SER A 380 -4.84 1.59 -9.69
C SER A 380 -6.01 2.37 -9.09
N VAL A 381 -6.42 3.45 -9.75
CA VAL A 381 -7.68 4.15 -9.47
C VAL A 381 -8.78 3.45 -10.27
N MET A 382 -9.61 2.64 -9.62
CA MET A 382 -10.84 2.15 -10.23
C MET A 382 -11.99 3.11 -9.90
N PHE A 383 -12.54 3.76 -10.93
CA PHE A 383 -13.77 4.58 -10.88
C PHE A 383 -13.76 5.76 -9.88
N GLY A 384 -12.68 6.54 -9.82
CA GLY A 384 -12.69 7.87 -9.20
C GLY A 384 -12.66 7.92 -7.67
N ARG A 385 -12.54 6.77 -6.99
CA ARG A 385 -12.09 6.70 -5.60
C ARG A 385 -10.90 5.75 -5.55
N GLY A 386 -9.80 6.20 -4.97
CA GLY A 386 -8.70 5.30 -4.64
C GLY A 386 -9.24 4.13 -3.81
N HIS A 387 -8.66 2.93 -3.99
CA HIS A 387 -8.94 1.86 -3.04
C HIS A 387 -8.44 2.33 -1.67
N GLY A 388 -9.40 2.68 -0.80
CA GLY A 388 -9.36 2.97 0.66
C GLY A 388 -8.35 2.18 1.52
N GLN A 389 -7.84 1.12 0.92
CA GLN A 389 -7.22 -0.04 1.55
C GLN A 389 -5.86 -0.38 0.91
N ALA A 390 -5.58 0.11 -0.31
CA ALA A 390 -4.26 -0.01 -0.92
C ALA A 390 -3.29 1.05 -0.34
N LYS A 391 -3.83 2.14 0.22
CA LYS A 391 -3.07 3.26 0.77
C LYS A 391 -3.41 3.49 2.25
N PRO A 392 -2.49 3.17 3.16
CA PRO A 392 -2.71 3.40 4.59
C PRO A 392 -2.73 4.89 4.98
N VAL A 393 -2.35 5.76 4.03
CA VAL A 393 -2.50 7.22 4.09
C VAL A 393 -3.97 7.65 4.15
N GLU A 394 -4.91 6.86 3.61
CA GLU A 394 -6.34 7.20 3.69
C GLU A 394 -6.86 7.22 5.13
N ARG A 395 -6.21 6.55 6.09
CA ARG A 395 -6.52 6.72 7.53
C ARG A 395 -6.00 8.04 8.12
N ALA A 396 -4.92 8.58 7.56
CA ALA A 396 -4.38 9.89 7.93
C ALA A 396 -5.20 11.05 7.33
N PHE A 397 -5.99 10.82 6.27
CA PHE A 397 -6.89 11.81 5.68
C PHE A 397 -8.39 11.58 5.95
N SER A 398 -8.76 10.41 6.50
CA SER A 398 -10.13 10.10 6.90
C SER A 398 -10.48 10.67 8.30
N HIS A 399 -11.68 10.35 8.78
CA HIS A 399 -12.24 10.77 10.06
C HIS A 399 -11.25 10.45 11.21
N GLY A 400 -10.71 11.50 11.83
CA GLY A 400 -9.74 11.41 12.93
C GLY A 400 -8.26 11.59 12.55
N GLY A 401 -7.98 11.94 11.28
CA GLY A 401 -6.64 12.20 10.75
C GLY A 401 -6.19 13.66 10.80
N LEU A 402 -5.51 14.12 9.75
CA LEU A 402 -5.08 15.51 9.56
C LEU A 402 -6.24 16.50 9.50
N GLY A 403 -7.43 16.08 9.05
CA GLY A 403 -8.64 16.90 9.15
C GLY A 403 -9.03 17.21 10.60
N GLU A 404 -8.68 16.36 11.57
CA GLU A 404 -8.90 16.64 12.99
C GLU A 404 -7.73 17.43 13.60
N ALA A 405 -6.49 17.05 13.29
CA ALA A 405 -5.30 17.70 13.85
C ALA A 405 -5.06 19.12 13.31
N VAL A 406 -5.38 19.37 12.02
CA VAL A 406 -5.16 20.65 11.33
C VAL A 406 -6.48 21.36 11.12
N ASP A 407 -7.43 20.81 10.34
CA ASP A 407 -8.61 21.58 9.91
C ASP A 407 -9.54 21.99 11.06
N LYS A 408 -9.54 21.23 12.17
CA LYS A 408 -10.29 21.52 13.41
C LYS A 408 -9.43 22.16 14.51
N HIS A 409 -8.21 22.59 14.19
CA HIS A 409 -7.35 23.26 15.15
C HIS A 409 -8.00 24.57 15.63
N PRO A 410 -7.95 24.89 16.94
CA PRO A 410 -8.60 26.10 17.49
C PRO A 410 -8.20 27.41 16.81
N LEU A 411 -6.96 27.51 16.30
CA LEU A 411 -6.49 28.68 15.54
C LEU A 411 -7.27 28.93 14.24
N LEU A 412 -7.89 27.89 13.68
CA LEU A 412 -8.63 27.92 12.43
C LEU A 412 -10.15 27.95 12.63
N ALA A 413 -10.62 28.08 13.88
CA ALA A 413 -12.03 28.23 14.19
C ALA A 413 -12.63 29.45 13.47
N GLY A 414 -13.83 29.29 12.91
CA GLY A 414 -14.51 30.30 12.09
C GLY A 414 -14.18 30.25 10.59
N ALA A 415 -13.07 29.60 10.21
CA ALA A 415 -12.69 29.38 8.81
C ALA A 415 -12.96 27.96 8.31
N HIS A 416 -13.33 27.04 9.20
CA HIS A 416 -13.62 25.64 8.87
C HIS A 416 -14.95 25.50 8.12
N THR A 417 -14.93 24.78 7.00
CA THR A 417 -16.08 24.63 6.11
C THR A 417 -16.97 23.42 6.39
N GLY A 418 -16.47 22.48 7.19
CA GLY A 418 -17.04 21.14 7.28
C GLY A 418 -16.64 20.24 6.11
N PRO A 419 -16.84 18.91 6.23
CA PRO A 419 -16.44 17.92 5.23
C PRO A 419 -17.35 17.87 4.00
N ASN A 420 -18.63 18.22 4.16
CA ASN A 420 -19.62 18.20 3.08
C ASN A 420 -20.39 19.54 3.02
N PRO A 421 -20.98 19.91 1.87
CA PRO A 421 -21.79 21.13 1.75
C PRO A 421 -22.97 21.24 2.72
N MET A 422 -23.49 20.10 3.20
CA MET A 422 -24.61 20.02 4.16
C MET A 422 -24.15 20.00 5.63
N ASP A 423 -22.87 19.70 5.89
CA ASP A 423 -22.29 19.58 7.23
C ASP A 423 -21.49 20.84 7.59
N LYS A 424 -22.06 22.02 7.33
CA LYS A 424 -21.41 23.30 7.62
C LYS A 424 -21.60 23.66 9.09
N PRO A 425 -20.52 24.00 9.82
CA PRO A 425 -20.63 24.56 11.17
C PRO A 425 -21.42 25.88 11.18
N ASP A 426 -22.04 26.22 12.31
CA ASP A 426 -22.78 27.49 12.45
C ASP A 426 -21.85 28.72 12.34
N ASN A 427 -20.57 28.57 12.70
CA ASN A 427 -19.54 29.61 12.58
C ASN A 427 -18.86 29.67 11.20
N TYR A 428 -19.49 29.09 10.18
CA TYR A 428 -18.98 29.06 8.82
C TYR A 428 -18.88 30.47 8.23
N GLY A 429 -17.67 30.89 7.86
CA GLY A 429 -17.44 32.16 7.15
C GLY A 429 -17.31 33.38 8.06
N ASP A 430 -17.34 33.19 9.38
CA ASP A 430 -17.11 34.26 10.36
C ASP A 430 -15.69 34.83 10.27
N ARG A 431 -14.73 34.01 9.83
CA ARG A 431 -13.32 34.38 9.75
C ARG A 431 -12.66 33.80 8.51
N VAL A 432 -11.79 34.60 7.90
CA VAL A 432 -10.80 34.13 6.93
C VAL A 432 -9.43 34.17 7.61
N VAL A 433 -8.68 33.07 7.54
CA VAL A 433 -7.36 32.96 8.16
C VAL A 433 -6.27 33.30 7.14
N ASP A 434 -5.22 34.00 7.56
CA ASP A 434 -4.06 34.27 6.71
C ASP A 434 -3.17 33.04 6.49
N ALA A 435 -2.50 32.97 5.35
CA ALA A 435 -1.65 31.84 4.96
C ALA A 435 -0.60 31.46 6.02
N ASP A 436 0.07 32.44 6.65
CA ASP A 436 1.12 32.17 7.64
C ASP A 436 0.58 31.47 8.90
N VAL A 437 -0.61 31.87 9.35
CA VAL A 437 -1.28 31.26 10.50
C VAL A 437 -1.70 29.83 10.16
N PHE A 438 -2.22 29.62 8.95
CA PHE A 438 -2.58 28.29 8.47
C PHE A 438 -1.35 27.37 8.36
N LEU A 439 -0.25 27.83 7.76
CA LEU A 439 0.98 27.06 7.61
C LEU A 439 1.59 26.69 8.97
N LYS A 440 1.52 27.59 9.95
CA LYS A 440 1.94 27.30 11.33
C LYS A 440 1.08 26.21 11.97
N ALA A 441 -0.25 26.34 11.89
CA ALA A 441 -1.18 25.33 12.42
C ALA A 441 -1.00 23.96 11.73
N LEU A 442 -0.71 23.97 10.43
CA LEU A 442 -0.44 22.76 9.67
C LEU A 442 0.86 22.07 10.11
N ALA A 443 1.95 22.83 10.30
CA ALA A 443 3.22 22.29 10.78
C ALA A 443 3.09 21.72 12.21
N GLU A 444 2.40 22.43 13.10
CA GLU A 444 2.11 21.97 14.46
C GLU A 444 1.21 20.72 14.46
N GLY A 445 0.17 20.69 13.63
CA GLY A 445 -0.74 19.55 13.52
C GLY A 445 -0.06 18.29 12.97
N ILE A 446 0.85 18.42 12.01
CA ILE A 446 1.65 17.29 11.49
C ILE A 446 2.64 16.80 12.55
N ALA A 447 3.32 17.71 13.26
CA ALA A 447 4.23 17.34 14.34
C ALA A 447 3.49 16.61 15.47
N PHE A 448 2.30 17.11 15.85
CA PHE A 448 1.42 16.45 16.81
C PHE A 448 0.96 15.07 16.33
N TRP A 449 0.61 14.94 15.05
CA TRP A 449 0.22 13.67 14.46
C TRP A 449 1.33 12.60 14.58
N ASN A 450 2.57 12.97 14.28
CA ASN A 450 3.71 12.06 14.34
C ASN A 450 4.09 11.68 15.79
N ARG A 451 4.02 12.64 16.73
CA ARG A 451 4.40 12.44 18.14
C ARG A 451 3.33 11.70 18.97
N ARG A 452 2.07 11.66 18.52
CA ARG A 452 0.98 11.05 19.28
C ARG A 452 1.32 9.59 19.66
N PRO A 453 1.39 9.25 20.96
CA PRO A 453 1.77 7.92 21.42
C PRO A 453 0.63 6.91 21.27
N ASN A 454 0.89 5.65 21.62
CA ASN A 454 -0.07 4.54 21.66
C ASN A 454 -0.78 4.30 20.33
N ARG A 455 -0.03 4.30 19.22
CA ARG A 455 -0.60 4.05 17.89
C ARG A 455 -0.87 2.56 17.70
N ASN A 456 -2.11 2.23 17.35
CA ASN A 456 -2.52 0.86 17.06
C ASN A 456 -2.18 0.49 15.60
N THR A 457 -0.91 0.24 15.34
CA THR A 457 -0.37 -0.28 14.07
C THR A 457 0.50 -1.50 14.35
N GLU A 458 0.77 -2.30 13.32
CA GLU A 458 1.61 -3.51 13.42
C GLU A 458 3.00 -3.22 14.05
N ILE A 459 3.59 -2.08 13.71
CA ILE A 459 4.91 -1.66 14.22
C ILE A 459 4.80 -1.02 15.60
N CYS A 460 3.87 -0.07 15.82
CA CYS A 460 3.80 0.67 17.08
C CYS A 460 3.16 -0.14 18.22
N ARG A 461 2.39 -1.20 17.91
CA ARG A 461 1.78 -2.17 18.85
C ARG A 461 1.03 -1.54 20.02
N GLY A 462 0.46 -0.35 19.83
CA GLY A 462 -0.27 0.38 20.87
C GLY A 462 0.60 0.98 21.97
N MET A 463 1.93 1.01 21.82
CA MET A 463 2.87 1.56 22.81
C MET A 463 3.62 2.78 22.26
N MET A 464 4.16 2.67 21.04
CA MET A 464 5.03 3.68 20.45
C MET A 464 4.26 4.76 19.66
N SER A 465 4.90 5.91 19.42
CA SER A 465 4.46 6.88 18.43
C SER A 465 5.00 6.55 17.02
N PHE A 466 4.57 7.30 16.00
CA PHE A 466 5.13 7.14 14.65
C PHE A 466 6.56 7.68 14.57
N ASP A 467 6.89 8.71 15.35
CA ASP A 467 8.24 9.24 15.44
C ASP A 467 9.21 8.21 16.05
N ASP A 468 8.82 7.57 17.14
CA ASP A 468 9.67 6.58 17.83
C ASP A 468 9.95 5.37 16.92
N ALA A 469 8.89 4.85 16.28
CA ALA A 469 9.00 3.72 15.36
C ALA A 469 9.86 4.04 14.12
N PHE A 470 9.78 5.29 13.63
CA PHE A 470 10.60 5.74 12.51
C PHE A 470 12.06 5.88 12.92
N GLU A 471 12.34 6.50 14.05
CA GLU A 471 13.71 6.71 14.53
C GLU A 471 14.44 5.37 14.74
N GLU A 472 13.78 4.40 15.40
CA GLU A 472 14.34 3.07 15.62
C GLU A 472 14.70 2.37 14.30
N SER A 473 13.77 2.37 13.34
CA SER A 473 14.01 1.72 12.06
C SER A 473 14.98 2.48 11.16
N TYR A 474 14.99 3.81 11.23
CA TYR A 474 15.86 4.66 10.41
C TYR A 474 17.32 4.55 10.84
N GLN A 475 17.60 4.36 12.13
CA GLN A 475 18.96 4.10 12.64
C GLN A 475 19.55 2.78 12.15
N GLN A 476 18.70 1.79 11.87
CA GLN A 476 19.10 0.47 11.36
C GLN A 476 19.16 0.43 9.82
N ALA A 477 18.50 1.36 9.14
CA ALA A 477 18.36 1.35 7.68
C ALA A 477 19.59 1.91 6.95
N THR A 478 19.98 1.27 5.85
CA THR A 478 21.06 1.77 4.97
C THR A 478 20.51 2.75 3.93
N ILE A 479 20.63 4.06 4.20
CA ILE A 479 19.99 5.09 3.38
C ILE A 479 21.01 5.81 2.50
N ARG A 480 20.66 5.98 1.21
CA ARG A 480 21.45 6.73 0.23
C ARG A 480 21.22 8.22 0.43
N LYS A 481 22.28 8.99 0.71
CA LYS A 481 22.18 10.46 0.75
C LYS A 481 22.35 11.06 -0.64
N ALA A 482 21.48 12.01 -0.99
CA ALA A 482 21.57 12.72 -2.26
C ALA A 482 22.77 13.67 -2.26
N THR A 483 23.52 13.68 -3.36
CA THR A 483 24.59 14.67 -3.56
C THR A 483 23.98 16.07 -3.77
N PRO A 484 24.74 17.15 -3.54
CA PRO A 484 24.25 18.51 -3.80
C PRO A 484 23.69 18.65 -5.22
N GLU A 485 24.34 18.08 -6.23
CA GLU A 485 23.92 18.16 -7.64
C GLU A 485 22.57 17.49 -7.87
N GLN A 486 22.35 16.31 -7.29
CA GLN A 486 21.07 15.60 -7.35
C GLN A 486 19.94 16.41 -6.70
N ARG A 487 20.22 17.10 -5.59
CA ARG A 487 19.24 17.99 -4.95
C ARG A 487 18.88 19.16 -5.87
N ARG A 488 19.85 19.73 -6.58
CA ARG A 488 19.59 20.82 -7.55
C ARG A 488 18.75 20.38 -8.74
N LEU A 489 18.69 19.07 -9.05
CA LEU A 489 17.77 18.53 -10.05
C LEU A 489 16.31 18.61 -9.63
N LEU A 490 16.01 18.69 -8.34
CA LEU A 490 14.64 18.75 -7.82
C LEU A 490 14.08 20.18 -7.77
N LEU A 491 14.89 21.21 -7.94
CA LEU A 491 14.46 22.62 -7.94
C LEU A 491 13.81 23.06 -9.26
N LEU A 492 12.89 24.02 -9.19
CA LEU A 492 12.13 24.48 -10.35
C LEU A 492 13.01 25.30 -11.30
N PRO A 493 13.03 25.00 -12.62
CA PRO A 493 13.71 25.86 -13.59
C PRO A 493 12.84 27.07 -13.93
N ALA A 494 13.44 28.26 -13.89
CA ALA A 494 12.91 29.47 -14.49
C ALA A 494 13.26 29.54 -15.99
N GLU A 495 12.54 30.36 -16.73
CA GLU A 495 12.97 30.78 -18.06
C GLU A 495 14.32 31.49 -18.03
N ALA A 496 15.02 31.49 -19.17
CA ALA A 496 16.36 32.08 -19.25
C ALA A 496 16.31 33.61 -19.01
N VAL A 497 17.02 34.06 -17.98
CA VAL A 497 17.10 35.48 -17.59
C VAL A 497 18.37 36.11 -18.15
N ARG A 498 18.27 37.38 -18.58
CA ARG A 498 19.43 38.15 -19.08
C ARG A 498 20.22 38.74 -17.91
N ILE A 499 21.54 38.58 -17.96
CA ILE A 499 22.49 39.13 -16.98
C ILE A 499 23.00 40.50 -17.48
N SER A 500 23.08 41.47 -16.56
CA SER A 500 23.77 42.74 -16.77
C SER A 500 25.29 42.57 -16.79
N GLU A 501 26.03 43.53 -17.33
CA GLU A 501 27.51 43.52 -17.30
C GLU A 501 28.08 43.45 -15.89
N SER A 502 27.35 44.00 -14.92
CA SER A 502 27.64 43.94 -13.49
C SER A 502 27.36 42.57 -12.83
N GLY A 503 27.00 41.54 -13.59
CA GLY A 503 26.73 40.20 -13.04
C GLY A 503 25.44 40.13 -12.23
N THR A 504 24.51 41.06 -12.44
CA THR A 504 23.20 41.09 -11.77
C THR A 504 22.09 40.70 -12.71
N PHE A 505 21.04 40.09 -12.19
CA PHE A 505 19.80 39.85 -12.93
C PHE A 505 18.60 40.07 -12.01
N VAL A 506 17.44 40.29 -12.61
CA VAL A 506 16.20 40.56 -11.88
C VAL A 506 15.19 39.46 -12.23
N MET A 507 14.55 38.91 -11.21
CA MET A 507 13.39 38.04 -11.37
C MET A 507 12.15 38.73 -10.79
N GLU A 508 11.05 38.63 -11.52
CA GLU A 508 9.75 39.09 -11.04
C GLU A 508 9.10 37.96 -10.24
N ALA A 509 8.89 38.19 -8.95
CA ALA A 509 8.32 37.26 -7.99
C ALA A 509 7.03 37.88 -7.43
N GLY A 510 5.87 37.27 -7.66
CA GLY A 510 4.63 37.75 -7.00
C GLY A 510 3.33 37.65 -7.77
N GLY A 511 3.32 37.00 -8.94
CA GLY A 511 2.10 36.88 -9.75
C GLY A 511 1.46 38.24 -10.05
N LYS A 512 0.14 38.28 -10.25
CA LYS A 512 -0.59 39.50 -10.63
C LYS A 512 -0.71 40.56 -9.53
N VAL A 513 -0.48 40.24 -8.25
CA VAL A 513 -0.91 41.10 -7.13
C VAL A 513 0.27 41.68 -6.32
N GLN A 514 1.37 40.95 -6.11
CA GLN A 514 2.47 41.45 -5.28
C GLN A 514 3.65 42.06 -6.05
N ALA A 515 3.77 41.80 -7.36
CA ALA A 515 4.75 42.40 -8.29
C ALA A 515 6.15 42.71 -7.66
N ARG A 516 6.71 41.77 -6.88
CA ARG A 516 8.02 41.98 -6.25
C ARG A 516 9.10 41.73 -7.30
N LYS A 517 10.17 42.52 -7.24
CA LYS A 517 11.33 42.38 -8.13
C LYS A 517 12.53 42.06 -7.27
N ASN A 518 12.96 40.81 -7.31
CA ASN A 518 14.15 40.34 -6.59
C ASN A 518 15.35 40.49 -7.52
N ARG A 519 16.40 41.15 -7.02
CA ARG A 519 17.63 41.35 -7.76
C ARG A 519 18.68 40.41 -7.20
N TYR A 520 19.36 39.64 -8.04
CA TYR A 520 20.38 38.70 -7.62
C TYR A 520 21.76 39.10 -8.14
N PHE A 521 22.81 38.69 -7.42
CA PHE A 521 24.19 38.96 -7.79
C PHE A 521 25.10 37.78 -7.45
N ASN A 522 26.07 37.53 -8.34
CA ASN A 522 27.27 36.77 -8.04
C ASN A 522 28.43 37.26 -8.91
N GLU A 523 29.63 37.33 -8.35
CA GLU A 523 30.86 37.74 -9.07
C GLU A 523 31.16 36.83 -10.27
N ARG A 524 30.82 35.53 -10.22
CA ARG A 524 31.04 34.58 -11.32
C ARG A 524 30.17 34.81 -12.56
N LEU A 525 29.15 35.67 -12.45
CA LEU A 525 28.28 36.03 -13.56
C LEU A 525 28.83 37.22 -14.37
N LEU A 526 29.92 37.85 -13.91
CA LEU A 526 30.57 38.96 -14.60
C LEU A 526 31.17 38.50 -15.94
N GLY A 527 30.80 39.17 -17.03
CA GLY A 527 31.37 38.93 -18.37
C GLY A 527 30.95 37.63 -19.07
N LEU A 528 29.92 36.94 -18.57
CA LEU A 528 29.47 35.65 -19.10
C LEU A 528 28.80 35.83 -20.48
N LYS A 529 29.29 35.11 -21.52
CA LYS A 529 28.73 35.10 -22.88
C LYS A 529 28.24 33.70 -23.26
N PRO A 530 27.01 33.53 -23.81
CA PRO A 530 25.96 34.55 -23.94
C PRO A 530 25.43 35.00 -22.57
N ASN A 531 25.00 36.26 -22.45
CA ASN A 531 24.54 36.87 -21.19
C ASN A 531 23.16 36.37 -20.73
N LYS A 532 22.85 35.09 -20.92
CA LYS A 532 21.60 34.44 -20.52
C LYS A 532 21.90 33.23 -19.65
N VAL A 533 21.17 33.08 -18.56
CA VAL A 533 21.28 31.93 -17.65
C VAL A 533 19.91 31.37 -17.29
N VAL A 534 19.86 30.07 -17.11
CA VAL A 534 18.70 29.37 -16.55
C VAL A 534 18.84 29.38 -15.03
N VAL A 535 17.81 29.85 -14.33
CA VAL A 535 17.82 29.90 -12.87
C VAL A 535 17.04 28.71 -12.33
N ARG A 536 17.55 28.05 -11.29
CA ARG A 536 16.80 27.07 -10.52
C ARG A 536 16.56 27.59 -9.12
N PHE A 537 15.32 27.47 -8.64
CA PHE A 537 14.91 28.07 -7.37
C PHE A 537 13.86 27.21 -6.64
N ASP A 538 13.74 27.46 -5.34
CA ASP A 538 12.59 27.06 -4.52
C ASP A 538 11.74 28.32 -4.26
N PRO A 539 10.43 28.32 -4.60
CA PRO A 539 9.51 29.42 -4.32
C PRO A 539 9.61 30.02 -2.91
N GLN A 540 9.85 29.18 -1.89
CA GLN A 540 9.95 29.65 -0.50
C GLN A 540 11.29 30.35 -0.21
N ASN A 541 12.37 29.95 -0.89
CA ASN A 541 13.73 30.49 -0.68
C ASN A 541 14.15 31.57 -1.68
N LEU A 542 13.22 32.09 -2.50
CA LEU A 542 13.53 33.17 -3.46
C LEU A 542 14.18 34.40 -2.80
N HIS A 543 13.91 34.64 -1.53
CA HIS A 543 14.45 35.80 -0.80
C HIS A 543 15.92 35.62 -0.37
N GLN A 544 16.47 34.41 -0.44
CA GLN A 544 17.84 34.11 0.00
C GLN A 544 18.78 33.93 -1.19
N SER A 545 18.67 32.81 -1.89
CA SER A 545 19.60 32.45 -2.98
C SER A 545 18.91 31.64 -4.07
N VAL A 546 19.51 31.68 -5.26
CA VAL A 546 19.06 30.95 -6.44
C VAL A 546 20.27 30.35 -7.16
N LEU A 547 20.07 29.28 -7.91
CA LEU A 547 21.16 28.57 -8.58
C LEU A 547 21.18 28.89 -10.07
N CYS A 548 22.34 29.30 -10.58
CA CYS A 548 22.50 29.71 -11.98
C CYS A 548 23.15 28.60 -12.80
N TYR A 549 22.55 28.35 -13.96
CA TYR A 549 23.00 27.38 -14.96
C TYR A 549 23.16 28.06 -16.33
N THR A 550 24.07 27.51 -17.13
CA THR A 550 24.15 27.82 -18.57
C THR A 550 22.92 27.30 -19.31
N LEU A 551 22.69 27.77 -20.54
CA LEU A 551 21.62 27.26 -21.41
C LEU A 551 21.78 25.77 -21.71
N ASP A 552 23.02 25.27 -21.74
CA ASP A 552 23.34 23.86 -21.95
C ASP A 552 23.19 23.00 -20.67
N GLY A 553 22.75 23.61 -19.55
CA GLY A 553 22.49 22.90 -18.30
C GLY A 553 23.70 22.69 -17.38
N ARG A 554 24.86 23.33 -17.65
CA ARG A 554 26.03 23.30 -16.74
C ARG A 554 25.86 24.28 -15.58
N PHE A 555 26.19 23.85 -14.37
CA PHE A 555 26.14 24.69 -13.16
C PHE A 555 27.23 25.76 -13.15
N ILE A 556 26.88 27.01 -12.78
CA ILE A 556 27.81 28.15 -12.73
C ILE A 556 28.11 28.52 -11.27
N CYS A 557 27.08 28.95 -10.54
CA CYS A 557 27.19 29.47 -9.18
C CYS A 557 25.81 29.60 -8.50
N GLU A 558 25.85 29.88 -7.20
CA GLU A 558 24.69 30.28 -6.40
C GLU A 558 24.66 31.81 -6.27
N ALA A 559 23.60 32.47 -6.72
CA ALA A 559 23.45 33.92 -6.66
C ALA A 559 22.57 34.33 -5.48
N THR A 560 23.01 35.31 -4.69
CA THR A 560 22.30 35.81 -3.50
C THR A 560 21.38 36.96 -3.87
N CYS A 561 20.22 37.04 -3.21
CA CYS A 561 19.29 38.15 -3.35
C CYS A 561 19.88 39.42 -2.72
N ILE A 562 19.76 40.54 -3.44
CA ILE A 562 20.08 41.89 -2.96
C ILE A 562 18.75 42.56 -2.64
N GLU A 563 18.53 42.85 -1.36
CA GLU A 563 17.37 43.60 -0.92
C GLU A 563 17.44 45.08 -1.33
N LYS A 564 16.28 45.70 -1.53
CA LYS A 564 16.18 47.15 -1.76
C LYS A 564 16.34 47.87 -0.42
N THR A 565 17.44 48.58 -0.25
CA THR A 565 17.71 49.37 0.96
C THR A 565 17.01 50.73 0.87
N GLY A 566 16.52 51.25 2.00
CA GLY A 566 15.86 52.55 2.07
C GLY A 566 16.82 53.70 1.71
N PHE A 567 16.31 54.77 1.10
CA PHE A 567 17.12 55.90 0.63
C PHE A 567 17.93 56.59 1.75
N GLY A 568 17.44 56.55 3.00
CA GLY A 568 18.10 57.11 4.18
C GLY A 568 18.92 56.12 5.01
N ASP A 569 19.09 54.86 4.60
CA ASP A 569 19.80 53.86 5.39
C ASP A 569 21.33 54.01 5.26
N THR A 570 21.91 54.67 6.25
CA THR A 570 23.35 54.94 6.30
C THR A 570 24.19 53.70 6.59
N GLN A 571 23.64 52.64 7.18
CA GLN A 571 24.39 51.41 7.48
C GLN A 571 24.58 50.59 6.20
N ALA A 572 23.49 50.34 5.46
CA ALA A 572 23.56 49.64 4.19
C ALA A 572 24.46 50.35 3.15
N ALA A 573 24.44 51.69 3.12
CA ALA A 573 25.32 52.48 2.28
C ALA A 573 26.82 52.30 2.64
N ARG A 574 27.14 52.20 3.93
CA ARG A 574 28.52 51.93 4.40
C ARG A 574 28.98 50.53 4.02
N GLU A 575 28.13 49.52 4.19
CA GLU A 575 28.45 48.14 3.81
C GLU A 575 28.64 47.98 2.30
N HIS A 576 27.75 48.56 1.49
CA HIS A 576 27.90 48.55 0.03
C HIS A 576 29.18 49.27 -0.41
N LYS A 577 29.52 50.41 0.20
CA LYS A 577 30.79 51.12 -0.05
C LYS A 577 32.00 50.25 0.30
N ARG A 578 31.97 49.57 1.47
CA ARG A 578 33.03 48.65 1.90
C ARG A 578 33.22 47.50 0.91
N ASN A 579 32.12 46.84 0.51
CA ASN A 579 32.16 45.73 -0.44
C ASN A 579 32.69 46.18 -1.81
N ARG A 580 32.26 47.36 -2.29
CA ARG A 580 32.77 47.95 -3.54
C ARG A 580 34.27 48.26 -3.45
N THR A 581 34.74 48.87 -2.36
CA THR A 581 36.16 49.19 -2.18
C THR A 581 37.00 47.92 -2.12
N GLN A 582 36.54 46.87 -1.42
CA GLN A 582 37.21 45.57 -1.38
C GLN A 582 37.25 44.89 -2.75
N PHE A 583 36.15 44.91 -3.51
CA PHE A 583 36.11 44.38 -4.87
C PHE A 583 37.13 45.10 -5.77
N VAL A 584 37.11 46.44 -5.82
CA VAL A 584 38.05 47.22 -6.64
C VAL A 584 39.50 46.96 -6.24
N LYS A 585 39.80 46.88 -4.93
CA LYS A 585 41.14 46.57 -4.44
C LYS A 585 41.60 45.19 -4.91
N ARG A 586 40.79 44.14 -4.68
CA ARG A 586 41.09 42.76 -5.12
C ARG A 586 41.30 42.68 -6.64
N THR A 587 40.46 43.35 -7.43
CA THR A 587 40.58 43.35 -8.89
C THR A 587 41.83 44.07 -9.38
N LYS A 588 42.23 45.17 -8.74
CA LYS A 588 43.49 45.86 -9.05
C LYS A 588 44.70 44.99 -8.76
N GLU A 589 44.73 44.33 -7.61
CA GLU A 589 45.80 43.40 -7.22
C GLU A 589 45.89 42.22 -8.21
N ALA A 590 44.75 41.62 -8.57
CA ALA A 590 44.70 40.54 -9.56
C ALA A 590 45.14 41.00 -10.97
N ALA A 591 44.75 42.21 -11.40
CA ALA A 591 45.15 42.76 -12.69
C ALA A 591 46.65 43.08 -12.77
N GLN A 592 47.24 43.54 -11.67
CA GLN A 592 48.69 43.72 -11.57
C GLN A 592 49.41 42.37 -11.63
N ALA A 593 48.93 41.37 -10.90
CA ALA A 593 49.51 40.02 -10.94
C ALA A 593 49.41 39.35 -12.33
N ALA A 594 48.36 39.65 -13.10
CA ALA A 594 48.20 39.14 -14.46
C ALA A 594 49.16 39.81 -15.47
N ARG A 595 49.57 41.05 -15.23
CA ARG A 595 50.56 41.76 -16.06
C ARG A 595 51.97 41.28 -15.71
N ARG A 596 52.40 40.21 -16.37
CA ARG A 596 53.73 39.58 -16.16
C ARG A 596 54.89 40.30 -16.85
N MET A 597 54.61 41.10 -17.88
CA MET A 597 55.58 41.93 -18.58
C MET A 597 55.07 43.37 -18.63
N SER A 598 56.00 44.31 -18.54
CA SER A 598 55.70 45.72 -18.71
C SER A 598 55.47 46.06 -20.19
N ALA A 599 54.81 47.20 -20.46
CA ALA A 599 54.58 47.65 -21.83
C ALA A 599 55.90 47.96 -22.57
N LEU A 600 56.96 48.33 -21.85
CA LEU A 600 58.29 48.61 -22.41
C LEU A 600 58.99 47.32 -22.85
N GLU A 601 58.98 46.30 -22.00
CA GLU A 601 59.52 44.97 -22.35
C GLU A 601 58.75 44.35 -23.53
N ALA A 602 57.43 44.56 -23.60
CA ALA A 602 56.63 44.12 -24.73
C ALA A 602 56.98 44.89 -26.03
N ALA A 603 57.30 46.18 -25.94
CA ALA A 603 57.68 47.01 -27.08
C ALA A 603 59.06 46.64 -27.62
N GLU A 604 60.03 46.31 -26.75
CA GLU A 604 61.35 45.83 -27.17
C GLU A 604 61.29 44.48 -27.90
N LEU A 605 60.28 43.66 -27.62
CA LEU A 605 60.01 42.40 -28.31
C LEU A 605 59.21 42.57 -29.62
N MET A 606 58.69 43.77 -29.90
CA MET A 606 58.00 44.01 -31.17
C MET A 606 59.05 44.09 -32.28
N PRO A 607 58.86 43.37 -33.40
CA PRO A 607 59.76 43.47 -34.53
C PRO A 607 59.71 44.88 -35.10
N ASP A 608 60.87 45.44 -35.44
CA ASP A 608 60.94 46.71 -36.17
C ASP A 608 60.12 46.58 -37.45
N THR A 609 59.17 47.49 -37.64
CA THR A 609 58.37 47.55 -38.87
C THR A 609 59.29 47.98 -40.00
N VAL A 610 59.79 47.02 -40.77
CA VAL A 610 60.47 47.33 -42.03
C VAL A 610 59.41 47.85 -43.00
N PRO A 611 59.49 49.11 -43.45
CA PRO A 611 58.56 49.61 -44.45
C PRO A 611 58.68 48.72 -45.71
N PRO A 612 57.55 48.31 -46.33
CA PRO A 612 57.61 47.47 -47.52
C PRO A 612 58.45 48.17 -48.59
N ALA A 613 59.44 47.47 -49.13
CA ALA A 613 60.31 48.03 -50.16
C ALA A 613 59.44 48.52 -51.34
N PRO A 614 59.66 49.76 -51.84
CA PRO A 614 58.89 50.27 -52.96
C PRO A 614 59.05 49.32 -54.16
N PRO A 615 57.98 49.01 -54.91
CA PRO A 615 58.03 48.03 -55.98
C PRO A 615 59.02 48.46 -57.07
N GLU A 616 59.97 47.60 -57.40
CA GLU A 616 60.93 47.82 -58.48
C GLU A 616 60.23 47.86 -59.84
N SER A 617 60.41 48.96 -60.59
CA SER A 617 59.96 49.06 -61.98
C SER A 617 60.85 48.18 -62.88
N ARG A 618 60.29 47.12 -63.45
CA ARG A 618 61.00 46.20 -64.37
C ARG A 618 61.17 46.73 -65.80
N VAL A 619 60.83 48.00 -66.06
CA VAL A 619 61.05 48.64 -67.36
C VAL A 619 61.88 49.89 -67.13
N VAL A 620 63.18 49.78 -67.41
CA VAL A 620 64.11 50.91 -67.40
C VAL A 620 64.24 51.41 -68.84
N GLU A 621 63.73 52.62 -69.11
CA GLU A 621 63.98 53.31 -70.37
C GLU A 621 65.45 53.76 -70.40
N ILE A 622 66.21 53.32 -71.41
CA ILE A 622 67.65 53.62 -71.51
C ILE A 622 67.81 55.07 -71.96
N LEU A 623 68.16 55.95 -71.02
CA LEU A 623 68.58 57.31 -71.32
C LEU A 623 69.95 57.27 -72.02
N ARG A 624 69.98 57.47 -73.34
CA ARG A 624 71.22 57.59 -74.13
C ARG A 624 71.70 59.05 -74.07
N PRO A 625 72.92 59.33 -73.57
CA PRO A 625 73.45 60.70 -73.58
C PRO A 625 73.97 61.03 -74.99
N ALA A 626 73.29 61.94 -75.69
CA ALA A 626 73.88 62.68 -76.80
C ALA A 626 74.70 63.85 -76.24
N GLY A 627 75.92 64.02 -76.74
CA GLY A 627 76.95 64.85 -76.14
C GLY A 627 76.70 66.36 -76.14
N ASN A 628 77.45 66.98 -75.23
CA ASN A 628 77.95 68.34 -75.14
C ASN A 628 77.01 69.53 -74.83
N THR A 629 77.62 70.39 -74.00
CA THR A 629 77.41 71.83 -73.76
C THR A 629 76.36 72.27 -72.73
N MET A 630 76.92 72.57 -71.53
CA MET A 630 76.54 73.53 -70.48
C MET A 630 75.14 74.17 -70.48
N GLN A 631 74.46 74.07 -69.33
CA GLN A 631 74.22 75.24 -68.47
C GLN A 631 73.97 74.80 -67.03
N ARG A 632 74.66 75.44 -66.07
CA ARG A 632 74.43 75.26 -64.64
C ARG A 632 73.16 76.03 -64.29
N HIS A 633 72.02 75.35 -64.29
CA HIS A 633 70.78 75.88 -63.72
C HIS A 633 70.86 75.68 -62.22
N LEU A 634 71.00 76.77 -61.46
CA LEU A 634 70.66 76.76 -60.03
C LEU A 634 69.16 76.48 -59.97
N VAL A 635 68.79 75.33 -59.42
CA VAL A 635 67.43 75.07 -58.98
C VAL A 635 67.37 75.66 -57.57
N GLU A 636 66.73 76.82 -57.44
CA GLU A 636 66.16 77.21 -56.15
C GLU A 636 65.14 76.13 -55.79
N GLU A 637 65.33 75.50 -54.63
CA GLU A 637 64.27 74.73 -53.99
C GLU A 637 63.14 75.72 -53.68
N GLU A 638 62.14 75.77 -54.56
CA GLU A 638 60.81 76.27 -54.18
C GLU A 638 60.32 75.33 -53.07
N ILE A 639 60.55 75.74 -51.83
CA ILE A 639 59.76 75.29 -50.69
C ILE A 639 58.34 75.75 -51.01
N ASP A 640 57.50 74.79 -51.38
CA ASP A 640 56.10 75.00 -51.67
C ASP A 640 55.41 75.46 -50.37
N GLU A 641 55.36 76.78 -50.14
CA GLU A 641 54.68 77.44 -49.01
C GLU A 641 53.20 77.01 -48.91
N GLU A 642 52.63 76.49 -50.01
CA GLU A 642 51.28 75.94 -50.08
C GLU A 642 51.10 74.69 -49.19
N SER A 643 52.19 73.96 -48.93
CA SER A 643 52.16 72.75 -48.09
C SER A 643 52.16 73.05 -46.58
N GLU A 644 52.79 74.14 -46.14
CA GLU A 644 52.73 74.60 -44.74
C GLU A 644 51.39 75.30 -44.44
N GLU A 645 50.83 76.07 -45.38
CA GLU A 645 49.47 76.64 -45.23
C GLU A 645 48.39 75.56 -45.22
N ALA A 646 48.50 74.54 -46.08
CA ALA A 646 47.58 73.40 -46.08
C ALA A 646 47.63 72.62 -44.76
N PHE A 647 48.83 72.43 -44.20
CA PHE A 647 49.01 71.79 -42.89
C PHE A 647 48.44 72.64 -41.74
N GLY A 648 48.70 73.95 -41.73
CA GLY A 648 48.15 74.88 -40.74
C GLY A 648 46.61 74.95 -40.76
N ASN A 649 46.01 74.89 -41.95
CA ASN A 649 44.56 74.86 -42.11
C ASN A 649 43.95 73.53 -41.63
N ALA A 650 44.60 72.40 -41.90
CA ALA A 650 44.15 71.09 -41.43
C ALA A 650 44.22 70.96 -39.90
N VAL A 651 45.28 71.48 -39.28
CA VAL A 651 45.43 71.50 -37.82
C VAL A 651 44.38 72.41 -37.17
N SER A 652 44.07 73.56 -37.78
CA SER A 652 43.03 74.48 -37.29
C SER A 652 41.62 73.89 -37.37
N GLN A 653 41.31 73.13 -38.43
CA GLN A 653 40.04 72.39 -38.56
C GLN A 653 39.90 71.29 -37.50
N LEU A 654 40.97 70.53 -37.24
CA LEU A 654 41.00 69.53 -36.17
C LEU A 654 40.79 70.15 -34.80
N TYR A 655 41.37 71.32 -34.54
CA TYR A 655 41.22 72.03 -33.26
C TYR A 655 39.80 72.58 -33.07
N THR A 656 39.15 73.04 -34.16
CA THR A 656 37.75 73.51 -34.10
C THR A 656 36.75 72.37 -33.94
N ASP A 657 36.99 71.21 -34.55
CA ASP A 657 36.18 70.01 -34.33
C ASP A 657 36.36 69.41 -32.93
N PHE A 658 37.57 69.53 -32.36
CA PHE A 658 37.82 69.16 -30.97
C PHE A 658 37.06 70.06 -29.98
N GLN A 659 37.02 71.38 -30.23
CA GLN A 659 36.25 72.32 -29.41
C GLN A 659 34.73 72.15 -29.53
N LYS A 660 34.20 71.82 -30.72
CA LYS A 660 32.77 71.55 -30.92
C LYS A 660 32.27 70.28 -30.22
N ASN A 661 33.15 69.31 -29.97
CA ASN A 661 32.81 68.08 -29.25
C ASN A 661 32.93 68.21 -27.71
N HIS A 662 33.27 69.40 -27.20
CA HIS A 662 33.44 69.68 -25.77
C HIS A 662 32.58 70.84 -25.24
N ILE A 663 31.52 71.20 -25.97
CA ILE A 663 30.36 71.98 -25.48
C ILE A 663 29.13 71.11 -25.71
#